data_AF-A0A6A5ZKU2-F1
#
_entry.id   AF-A0A6A5ZKU2-F1
#
_cell.length_a   1.000
_cell.length_b   1.000
_cell.length_c   1.000
_cell.angle_alpha   90.00
_cell.angle_beta   90.00
_cell.angle_gamma   90.00
#
_symmetry.space_group_name_H-M   'P 1'
#
loop_
_entity.id
_entity.type
_entity.pdbx_description
1 polymer ?
#
loop_
_entity_poly.entity_id
_entity_poly.type
_entity_poly.pdbx_seq_one_letter_code
_entity_poly.pdbx_strand_id
1 'polypeptide(L)'
;MQIAVDKASAKAPARNTTGLFKAVCSTDLLFLIDTTSSMKKYINEAKVKIEAIMTEIQRAFLGESIVRVAVVGYKDHCDSPNVQFLDFTTSFDDAREFLGSLKAKGGEGWTADVLGGIRQASNASWMQPTRCIIHIADAPAHSRALHDMPEAKDNKYYKPGSEPHGLKYDSVIPMLIELSINYTFLSIYSCTDRMVMAFSRIYDAAYADCKLLSDNKYYEPSSTSKKSASRGSSKRTYKYGTSESPQLLFQELEIGADVGLLQRLVLKSVTDSVTRTSNRHSMALSKVTTSARTPVRHTKMTKLQSMLSVVREDEDDIPKVRLDDSPPQWNSPGWLDKKWDLEGFCPEVVVYSESTLADMMASDDNIKLSFAQLTVHAHSTPFGQGGVRLASYARIAALTSRYVAKSFISSGSGFEQMIEDMRMQALCKAFALEFNGLVRPDQSLDFVVTASLQSGPDAAAGSEKGFVSLEPYLAGDYIKYNNNEFYVREDTPGDSFNRIAQAFSHFTFERSWGYFMVVDLQGVGNLFTDPAIHTKDPDRFRLNNLNWSTEGFKFFFAGHECNEVCEQLGLVSNRTMASAGEWEFRQHWPSMDPTICCSNKFCQSIVRLRNAKTSPKFPGYQWCEACWPQLQALTVRWICAAPGDTHEFDVCRFFYTSQGKVPPHKCPEHAGKDVTVTSTAAIGGSLWSQMKAGSKRGYVLGNEY
;
A
#
# COMPACT_ATOMS: atom_id res chain seq x y z
N MET A 1 -10.75 -25.72 -11.04
CA MET A 1 -10.45 -24.38 -10.52
C MET A 1 -9.03 -23.95 -10.81
N GLN A 2 -7.98 -24.76 -10.55
CA GLN A 2 -6.62 -24.48 -11.08
C GLN A 2 -6.65 -24.16 -12.58
N ILE A 3 -7.28 -25.03 -13.38
CA ILE A 3 -7.48 -24.80 -14.83
C ILE A 3 -8.18 -23.46 -15.13
N ALA A 4 -9.05 -22.97 -14.24
CA ALA A 4 -9.72 -21.68 -14.43
C ALA A 4 -8.76 -20.52 -14.14
N VAL A 5 -7.98 -20.60 -13.06
CA VAL A 5 -6.89 -19.66 -12.74
C VAL A 5 -5.85 -19.63 -13.86
N ASP A 6 -5.40 -20.79 -14.36
CA ASP A 6 -4.44 -20.88 -15.45
C ASP A 6 -4.99 -20.25 -16.74
N LYS A 7 -6.27 -20.52 -17.06
CA LYS A 7 -6.95 -19.90 -18.20
C LYS A 7 -7.12 -18.39 -18.05
N ALA A 8 -7.41 -17.91 -16.84
CA ALA A 8 -7.50 -16.49 -16.55
C ALA A 8 -6.13 -15.82 -16.70
N SER A 9 -5.09 -16.44 -16.12
CA SER A 9 -3.70 -15.97 -16.18
C SER A 9 -3.17 -15.92 -17.61
N ALA A 10 -3.46 -16.95 -18.42
CA ALA A 10 -3.08 -16.99 -19.83
C ALA A 10 -3.80 -15.91 -20.67
N LYS A 11 -4.98 -15.46 -20.25
CA LYS A 11 -5.71 -14.35 -20.90
C LYS A 11 -5.28 -12.97 -20.40
N ALA A 12 -4.68 -12.89 -19.21
CA ALA A 12 -4.27 -11.62 -18.63
C ALA A 12 -3.16 -10.98 -19.48
N PRO A 13 -3.29 -9.68 -19.82
CA PRO A 13 -2.30 -8.99 -20.64
C PRO A 13 -0.96 -8.95 -19.92
N ALA A 14 0.14 -9.15 -20.67
CA ALA A 14 1.47 -8.95 -20.14
C ALA A 14 1.65 -7.49 -19.72
N ARG A 15 2.05 -7.25 -18.47
CA ARG A 15 2.41 -5.90 -18.01
C ARG A 15 3.87 -5.63 -18.37
N ASN A 16 4.09 -4.56 -19.12
CA ASN A 16 5.43 -4.04 -19.32
C ASN A 16 5.66 -2.89 -18.33
N THR A 17 6.37 -3.18 -17.25
CA THR A 17 6.76 -2.19 -16.24
C THR A 17 8.12 -1.57 -16.54
N THR A 18 8.82 -2.00 -17.60
CA THR A 18 10.18 -1.55 -17.93
C THR A 18 10.27 -0.02 -17.99
N GLY A 19 11.19 0.55 -17.21
CA GLY A 19 11.42 1.99 -17.14
C GLY A 19 10.41 2.76 -16.30
N LEU A 20 9.50 2.08 -15.59
CA LEU A 20 8.54 2.71 -14.68
C LEU A 20 9.25 3.50 -13.58
N PHE A 21 10.31 2.93 -12.97
CA PHE A 21 11.07 3.61 -11.92
C PHE A 21 11.66 4.91 -12.45
N LYS A 22 12.35 4.84 -13.60
CA LYS A 22 12.93 6.00 -14.26
C LYS A 22 11.87 7.06 -14.59
N ALA A 23 10.72 6.65 -15.13
CA ALA A 23 9.64 7.58 -15.47
C ALA A 23 9.11 8.31 -14.24
N VAL A 24 8.80 7.58 -13.16
CA VAL A 24 8.26 8.14 -11.91
C VAL A 24 9.29 9.04 -11.20
N CYS A 25 10.55 8.64 -11.15
CA CYS A 25 11.60 9.37 -10.44
C CYS A 25 12.16 10.57 -11.23
N SER A 26 11.97 10.60 -12.54
CA SER A 26 12.39 11.76 -13.35
C SER A 26 11.58 12.98 -12.94
N THR A 27 12.31 14.04 -12.60
CA THR A 27 11.79 15.17 -11.82
C THR A 27 12.14 16.49 -12.47
N ASP A 28 11.14 17.35 -12.58
CA ASP A 28 11.30 18.79 -12.77
C ASP A 28 11.23 19.46 -11.41
N LEU A 29 12.36 20.03 -10.99
CA LEU A 29 12.51 20.73 -9.72
C LEU A 29 12.68 22.23 -9.98
N LEU A 30 11.68 23.03 -9.60
CA LEU A 30 11.76 24.48 -9.71
C LEU A 30 11.99 25.10 -8.33
N PHE A 31 13.07 25.87 -8.20
CA PHE A 31 13.28 26.73 -7.03
C PHE A 31 12.63 28.09 -7.26
N LEU A 32 11.64 28.41 -6.44
CA LEU A 32 11.01 29.73 -6.41
C LEU A 32 11.57 30.46 -5.19
N ILE A 33 12.35 31.52 -5.41
CA ILE A 33 13.19 32.14 -4.38
C ILE A 33 12.88 33.63 -4.26
N ASP A 34 12.58 34.08 -3.05
CA ASP A 34 12.63 35.50 -2.70
C ASP A 34 14.08 36.00 -2.74
N THR A 35 14.34 37.04 -3.54
CA THR A 35 15.68 37.61 -3.75
C THR A 35 15.86 39.02 -3.19
N THR A 36 15.06 39.39 -2.20
CA THR A 36 15.22 40.64 -1.42
C THR A 36 16.43 40.59 -0.47
N SER A 37 16.74 41.72 0.17
CA SER A 37 17.98 41.87 0.97
C SER A 37 18.06 40.94 2.19
N SER A 38 16.93 40.61 2.83
CA SER A 38 16.87 39.72 4.00
C SER A 38 17.20 38.26 3.67
N MET A 39 16.97 37.85 2.42
CA MET A 39 17.20 36.49 1.93
C MET A 39 18.67 36.14 1.67
N LYS A 40 19.61 37.09 1.89
CA LYS A 40 21.05 36.91 1.63
C LYS A 40 21.64 35.63 2.21
N LYS A 41 21.27 35.27 3.44
CA LYS A 41 21.78 34.07 4.12
C LYS A 41 21.34 32.79 3.39
N TYR A 42 20.07 32.70 3.04
CA TYR A 42 19.47 31.53 2.37
C TYR A 42 19.97 31.35 0.94
N ILE A 43 20.12 32.45 0.19
CA ILE A 43 20.67 32.43 -1.17
C ILE A 43 22.13 31.98 -1.17
N ASN A 44 22.94 32.48 -0.23
CA ASN A 44 24.33 32.04 -0.11
C ASN A 44 24.43 30.56 0.22
N GLU A 45 23.57 30.06 1.10
CA GLU A 45 23.53 28.63 1.40
C GLU A 45 23.13 27.80 0.17
N ALA A 46 22.08 28.23 -0.55
CA ALA A 46 21.63 27.56 -1.77
C ALA A 46 22.76 27.49 -2.82
N LYS A 47 23.54 28.56 -2.98
CA LYS A 47 24.72 28.60 -3.86
C LYS A 47 25.78 27.56 -3.50
N VAL A 48 26.02 27.36 -2.20
CA VAL A 48 27.01 26.40 -1.71
C VAL A 48 26.50 24.97 -1.83
N LYS A 49 25.20 24.73 -1.57
CA LYS A 49 24.64 23.39 -1.46
C LYS A 49 24.02 22.81 -2.73
N ILE A 50 23.83 23.60 -3.79
CA ILE A 50 23.13 23.12 -5.00
C ILE A 50 23.76 21.85 -5.59
N GLU A 51 25.09 21.76 -5.63
CA GLU A 51 25.80 20.58 -6.15
C GLU A 51 25.57 19.34 -5.26
N ALA A 52 25.59 19.51 -3.94
CA ALA A 52 25.32 18.45 -2.98
C ALA A 52 23.86 17.97 -3.07
N ILE A 53 22.91 18.90 -3.15
CA ILE A 53 21.47 18.62 -3.33
C ILE A 53 21.24 17.78 -4.58
N MET A 54 21.79 18.22 -5.72
CA MET A 54 21.58 17.53 -6.99
C MET A 54 22.24 16.15 -7.01
N THR A 55 23.44 16.03 -6.47
CA THR A 55 24.14 14.74 -6.31
C THR A 55 23.35 13.79 -5.42
N GLU A 56 22.75 14.29 -4.35
CA GLU A 56 21.97 13.50 -3.42
C GLU A 56 20.63 13.05 -4.03
N ILE A 57 19.94 13.92 -4.77
CA ILE A 57 18.74 13.55 -5.54
C ILE A 57 19.07 12.46 -6.56
N GLN A 58 20.16 12.62 -7.33
CA GLN A 58 20.56 11.63 -8.31
C GLN A 58 20.89 10.28 -7.65
N ARG A 59 21.58 10.29 -6.51
CA ARG A 59 21.89 9.09 -5.71
C ARG A 59 20.63 8.46 -5.13
N ALA A 60 19.69 9.27 -4.63
CA ALA A 60 18.45 8.80 -4.04
C ALA A 60 17.63 7.98 -5.05
N PHE A 61 17.65 8.39 -6.31
CA PHE A 61 16.95 7.75 -7.42
C PHE A 61 17.87 6.88 -8.31
N LEU A 62 18.87 6.24 -7.69
CA LEU A 62 19.72 5.19 -8.27
C LEU A 62 20.49 5.60 -9.54
N GLY A 63 20.66 6.89 -9.81
CA GLY A 63 21.30 7.39 -11.01
C GLY A 63 20.49 7.24 -12.31
N GLU A 64 19.30 6.65 -12.27
CA GLU A 64 18.48 6.38 -13.47
C GLU A 64 17.56 7.55 -13.86
N SER A 65 17.19 8.38 -12.90
CA SER A 65 16.25 9.49 -13.11
C SER A 65 16.89 10.65 -13.87
N ILE A 66 16.05 11.36 -14.62
CA ILE A 66 16.43 12.64 -15.25
C ILE A 66 15.91 13.75 -14.35
N VAL A 67 16.82 14.51 -13.75
CA VAL A 67 16.51 15.68 -12.94
C VAL A 67 16.78 16.94 -13.76
N ARG A 68 15.76 17.78 -13.94
CA ARG A 68 15.93 19.11 -14.54
C ARG A 68 15.64 20.15 -13.49
N VAL A 69 16.46 21.20 -13.44
CA VAL A 69 16.28 22.30 -12.49
C VAL A 69 15.97 23.59 -13.21
N ALA A 70 15.00 24.33 -12.67
CA ALA A 70 14.68 25.69 -13.03
C ALA A 70 14.79 26.58 -11.77
N VAL A 71 15.05 27.87 -11.98
CA VAL A 71 15.13 28.84 -10.87
C VAL A 71 14.36 30.09 -11.25
N VAL A 72 13.41 30.48 -10.40
CA VAL A 72 12.70 31.75 -10.48
C VAL A 72 13.08 32.56 -9.25
N GLY A 73 13.83 33.65 -9.45
CA GLY A 73 14.11 34.64 -8.42
C GLY A 73 13.15 35.82 -8.59
N TYR A 74 12.41 36.18 -7.55
CA TYR A 74 11.52 37.35 -7.58
C TYR A 74 11.88 38.36 -6.47
N LYS A 75 11.45 39.62 -6.62
CA LYS A 75 11.62 40.72 -5.67
C LYS A 75 10.32 41.52 -5.55
N ASP A 76 10.33 42.69 -4.92
CA ASP A 76 9.21 43.63 -4.98
C ASP A 76 9.15 44.30 -6.37
N HIS A 77 7.99 44.86 -6.74
CA HIS A 77 7.73 45.49 -8.04
C HIS A 77 8.60 46.72 -8.32
N CYS A 78 9.10 47.38 -7.28
CA CYS A 78 9.99 48.54 -7.41
C CYS A 78 11.45 48.15 -7.71
N ASP A 79 11.80 46.87 -7.56
CA ASP A 79 13.16 46.38 -7.77
C ASP A 79 13.38 45.94 -9.23
N SER A 80 14.59 46.15 -9.75
CA SER A 80 14.95 45.76 -11.12
C SER A 80 16.22 44.89 -11.16
N PRO A 81 16.20 43.73 -11.85
CA PRO A 81 15.00 43.06 -12.37
C PRO A 81 14.11 42.55 -11.23
N ASN A 82 12.79 42.68 -11.42
CA ASN A 82 11.76 42.24 -10.48
C ASN A 82 11.60 40.71 -10.49
N VAL A 83 11.60 40.08 -11.67
CA VAL A 83 11.66 38.62 -11.84
C VAL A 83 12.88 38.24 -12.70
N GLN A 84 13.61 37.23 -12.26
CA GLN A 84 14.71 36.59 -12.97
C GLN A 84 14.39 35.12 -13.14
N PHE A 85 14.64 34.56 -14.32
CA PHE A 85 14.25 33.18 -14.63
C PHE A 85 15.35 32.43 -15.39
N LEU A 86 15.66 31.24 -14.88
CA LEU A 86 16.34 30.17 -15.59
C LEU A 86 15.31 29.06 -15.84
N ASP A 87 15.06 28.77 -17.11
CA ASP A 87 14.20 27.64 -17.47
C ASP A 87 14.91 26.29 -17.24
N PHE A 88 14.16 25.19 -17.33
CA PHE A 88 14.64 23.86 -17.00
C PHE A 88 15.90 23.46 -17.80
N THR A 89 16.97 23.17 -17.07
CA THR A 89 18.23 22.65 -17.60
C THR A 89 18.64 21.38 -16.85
N THR A 90 19.35 20.48 -17.52
CA THR A 90 20.05 19.35 -16.89
C THR A 90 21.48 19.70 -16.50
N SER A 91 21.97 20.89 -16.90
CA SER A 91 23.33 21.36 -16.60
C SER A 91 23.39 21.91 -15.18
N PHE A 92 24.18 21.26 -14.32
CA PHE A 92 24.46 21.76 -12.98
C PHE A 92 25.20 23.09 -13.02
N ASP A 93 26.06 23.29 -14.02
CA ASP A 93 26.84 24.52 -14.19
C ASP A 93 25.93 25.71 -14.49
N ASP A 94 24.94 25.54 -15.36
CA ASP A 94 23.98 26.59 -15.71
C ASP A 94 23.17 27.03 -14.47
N ALA A 95 22.68 26.05 -13.70
CA ALA A 95 21.93 26.31 -12.48
C ALA A 95 22.80 27.02 -11.43
N ARG A 96 24.06 26.58 -11.28
CA ARG A 96 25.03 27.18 -10.34
C ARG A 96 25.40 28.60 -10.75
N GLU A 97 25.68 28.84 -12.03
CA GLU A 97 26.01 30.17 -12.57
C GLU A 97 24.84 31.13 -12.39
N PHE A 98 23.62 30.69 -12.74
CA PHE A 98 22.43 31.50 -12.56
C PHE A 98 22.16 31.82 -11.10
N LEU A 99 22.20 30.82 -10.20
CA LEU A 99 22.10 31.07 -8.76
C LEU A 99 23.17 32.06 -8.31
N GLY A 100 24.42 31.87 -8.74
CA GLY A 100 25.55 32.77 -8.51
C GLY A 100 25.26 34.23 -8.88
N SER A 101 24.54 34.44 -9.98
CA SER A 101 24.12 35.76 -10.49
C SER A 101 23.06 36.45 -9.62
N LEU A 102 22.28 35.70 -8.82
CA LEU A 102 21.25 36.27 -7.96
C LEU A 102 21.89 37.12 -6.86
N LYS A 103 21.43 38.37 -6.74
CA LYS A 103 21.87 39.33 -5.74
C LYS A 103 20.70 39.68 -4.81
N ALA A 104 20.84 39.31 -3.54
CA ALA A 104 19.95 39.73 -2.46
C ALA A 104 20.04 41.25 -2.29
N LYS A 105 19.13 41.98 -2.91
CA LYS A 105 19.06 43.45 -2.93
C LYS A 105 17.61 43.87 -3.06
N GLY A 106 17.30 45.10 -2.67
CA GLY A 106 15.93 45.60 -2.74
C GLY A 106 15.10 45.15 -1.54
N GLY A 107 13.78 45.26 -1.68
CA GLY A 107 12.80 45.05 -0.62
C GLY A 107 12.48 46.33 0.15
N GLU A 108 11.99 47.36 -0.54
CA GLU A 108 11.40 48.53 0.12
C GLU A 108 10.00 48.21 0.69
N GLY A 109 9.89 47.24 1.59
CA GLY A 109 8.58 46.83 2.08
C GLY A 109 8.61 45.57 2.94
N TRP A 110 7.41 45.12 3.29
CA TRP A 110 7.21 43.85 4.01
C TRP A 110 6.55 42.79 3.11
N THR A 111 6.33 43.10 1.83
CA THR A 111 5.68 42.26 0.82
C THR A 111 6.58 42.14 -0.41
N ALA A 112 6.33 41.11 -1.24
CA ALA A 112 7.09 40.87 -2.48
C ALA A 112 6.15 40.43 -3.62
N ASP A 113 6.65 40.45 -4.86
CA ASP A 113 5.94 39.98 -6.06
C ASP A 113 5.94 38.44 -6.17
N VAL A 114 5.40 37.79 -5.14
CA VAL A 114 5.26 36.33 -5.09
C VAL A 114 4.39 35.83 -6.23
N LEU A 115 3.30 36.54 -6.57
CA LEU A 115 2.37 36.12 -7.62
C LEU A 115 3.00 36.21 -9.01
N GLY A 116 3.80 37.24 -9.30
CA GLY A 116 4.60 37.33 -10.51
C GLY A 116 5.62 36.20 -10.61
N GLY A 117 6.30 35.87 -9.50
CA GLY A 117 7.18 34.70 -9.40
C GLY A 117 6.46 33.38 -9.71
N ILE A 118 5.28 33.14 -9.11
CA ILE A 118 4.49 31.94 -9.37
C ILE A 118 3.98 31.91 -10.82
N ARG A 119 3.56 33.05 -11.37
CA ARG A 119 3.13 33.15 -12.76
C ARG A 119 4.26 32.83 -13.75
N GLN A 120 5.50 33.24 -13.44
CA GLN A 120 6.66 32.84 -14.22
C GLN A 120 6.92 31.33 -14.07
N ALA A 121 6.81 30.77 -12.86
CA ALA A 121 6.95 29.33 -12.63
C ALA A 121 5.90 28.49 -13.39
N SER A 122 4.65 28.97 -13.49
CA SER A 122 3.60 28.29 -14.27
C SER A 122 3.89 28.27 -15.78
N ASN A 123 4.71 29.20 -16.28
CA ASN A 123 5.07 29.30 -17.69
C ASN A 123 6.39 28.58 -18.03
N ALA A 124 7.04 27.92 -17.06
CA ALA A 124 8.27 27.18 -17.30
C ALA A 124 8.04 25.92 -18.16
N SER A 125 9.10 25.40 -18.77
CA SER A 125 9.04 24.27 -19.72
C SER A 125 8.91 22.90 -19.03
N TRP A 126 7.87 22.69 -18.22
CA TRP A 126 7.57 21.44 -17.51
C TRP A 126 7.38 20.26 -18.48
N MET A 127 8.10 19.16 -18.29
CA MET A 127 8.08 17.96 -19.14
C MET A 127 8.05 16.65 -18.34
N GLN A 128 8.66 16.61 -17.15
CA GLN A 128 8.79 15.36 -16.40
C GLN A 128 7.49 14.97 -15.67
N PRO A 129 7.29 13.68 -15.33
CA PRO A 129 6.10 13.23 -14.60
C PRO A 129 6.05 13.74 -13.15
N THR A 130 7.18 13.73 -12.44
CA THR A 130 7.28 14.37 -11.13
C THR A 130 7.61 15.85 -11.33
N ARG A 131 6.73 16.72 -10.84
CA ARG A 131 6.85 18.17 -10.92
C ARG A 131 6.73 18.73 -9.52
N CYS A 132 7.72 19.48 -9.08
CA CYS A 132 7.67 20.13 -7.78
C CYS A 132 8.25 21.54 -7.78
N ILE A 133 7.60 22.41 -7.01
CA ILE A 133 8.10 23.73 -6.65
C ILE A 133 8.60 23.67 -5.20
N ILE A 134 9.81 24.19 -4.99
CA ILE A 134 10.33 24.51 -3.66
C ILE A 134 10.38 26.02 -3.54
N HIS A 135 9.44 26.56 -2.76
CA HIS A 135 9.30 27.99 -2.54
C HIS A 135 10.00 28.39 -1.24
N ILE A 136 11.00 29.26 -1.35
CA ILE A 136 11.81 29.75 -0.24
C ILE A 136 11.61 31.26 -0.13
N ALA A 137 10.91 31.70 0.91
CA ALA A 137 10.54 33.10 1.07
C ALA A 137 10.41 33.49 2.55
N ASP A 138 10.74 34.74 2.86
CA ASP A 138 10.54 35.36 4.17
C ASP A 138 9.52 36.50 4.14
N ALA A 139 9.07 36.93 2.96
CA ALA A 139 8.02 37.94 2.78
C ALA A 139 6.74 37.36 2.13
N PRO A 140 5.54 37.77 2.58
CA PRO A 140 4.27 37.42 1.93
C PRO A 140 4.04 38.18 0.61
N ALA A 141 3.12 37.65 -0.19
CA ALA A 141 2.59 38.31 -1.39
C ALA A 141 1.80 39.57 -1.06
N HIS A 142 1.75 40.54 -1.98
CA HIS A 142 0.79 41.65 -1.93
C HIS A 142 -0.65 41.14 -1.86
N SER A 143 -1.50 41.85 -1.09
CA SER A 143 -2.94 41.63 -0.86
C SER A 143 -3.28 41.34 0.60
N ARG A 144 -4.31 42.03 1.11
CA ARG A 144 -4.95 41.77 2.42
C ARG A 144 -5.42 40.32 2.64
N ALA A 145 -5.63 39.57 1.56
CA ALA A 145 -6.01 38.16 1.65
C ALA A 145 -4.84 37.25 2.04
N LEU A 146 -3.60 37.71 1.84
CA LEU A 146 -2.37 36.91 1.94
C LEU A 146 -1.46 37.34 3.10
N HIS A 147 -1.77 38.44 3.81
CA HIS A 147 -1.07 38.85 5.02
C HIS A 147 -1.98 39.59 6.03
N ASP A 148 -1.43 39.85 7.22
CA ASP A 148 -2.12 40.56 8.33
C ASP A 148 -1.65 41.99 8.53
N MET A 149 -0.66 42.43 7.75
CA MET A 149 -0.04 43.72 7.95
C MET A 149 -1.01 44.88 7.63
N PRO A 150 -0.86 46.03 8.31
CA PRO A 150 -1.65 47.24 8.03
C PRO A 150 -1.48 47.69 6.57
N GLU A 151 -2.53 48.28 5.99
CA GLU A 151 -2.55 48.80 4.61
C GLU A 151 -1.36 49.73 4.29
N ALA A 152 -0.95 50.55 5.26
CA ALA A 152 0.19 51.46 5.11
C ALA A 152 1.55 50.75 4.90
N LYS A 153 1.65 49.45 5.21
CA LYS A 153 2.87 48.63 5.02
C LYS A 153 2.88 47.86 3.70
N ASP A 154 1.78 47.85 2.95
CA ASP A 154 1.65 47.17 1.65
C ASP A 154 1.50 48.18 0.51
N ASN A 155 2.52 49.03 0.33
CA ASN A 155 2.86 49.95 -0.77
C ASN A 155 1.83 50.20 -1.91
N LYS A 156 0.55 50.45 -1.57
CA LYS A 156 -0.61 50.64 -2.45
C LYS A 156 -1.25 49.37 -3.06
N TYR A 157 -0.71 48.17 -2.83
CA TYR A 157 -1.19 46.91 -3.45
C TYR A 157 -2.06 46.03 -2.54
N TYR A 158 -2.53 46.60 -1.42
CA TYR A 158 -3.34 45.94 -0.40
C TYR A 158 -4.65 45.31 -0.90
N LYS A 159 -5.23 45.79 -2.00
CA LYS A 159 -6.47 45.25 -2.55
C LYS A 159 -6.18 44.02 -3.44
N PRO A 160 -6.98 42.94 -3.39
CA PRO A 160 -6.81 41.81 -4.30
C PRO A 160 -6.79 42.24 -5.77
N GLY A 161 -5.76 41.83 -6.52
CA GLY A 161 -5.56 42.21 -7.92
C GLY A 161 -5.12 43.66 -8.16
N SER A 162 -4.71 44.38 -7.11
CA SER A 162 -4.18 45.75 -7.28
C SER A 162 -2.69 45.83 -7.54
N GLU A 163 -1.96 44.71 -7.45
CA GLU A 163 -0.56 44.64 -7.86
C GLU A 163 -0.41 44.95 -9.37
N PRO A 164 0.75 45.49 -9.82
CA PRO A 164 0.96 46.01 -11.18
C PRO A 164 0.57 45.09 -12.35
N HIS A 165 0.62 43.77 -12.19
CA HIS A 165 0.22 42.80 -13.23
C HIS A 165 -1.27 42.40 -13.16
N GLY A 166 -2.01 42.81 -12.13
CA GLY A 166 -3.44 42.50 -11.94
C GLY A 166 -3.74 41.05 -11.53
N LEU A 167 -2.75 40.30 -11.08
CA LEU A 167 -2.82 38.90 -10.68
C LEU A 167 -3.56 38.72 -9.36
N LYS A 168 -4.21 37.55 -9.26
CA LYS A 168 -4.86 37.09 -8.05
C LYS A 168 -4.43 35.65 -7.76
N TYR A 169 -4.19 35.35 -6.49
CA TYR A 169 -3.76 34.01 -6.07
C TYR A 169 -4.79 32.93 -6.42
N ASP A 170 -6.08 33.24 -6.35
CA ASP A 170 -7.21 32.37 -6.73
C ASP A 170 -7.28 32.08 -8.25
N SER A 171 -6.48 32.77 -9.05
CA SER A 171 -6.35 32.56 -10.49
C SER A 171 -5.03 31.89 -10.84
N VAL A 172 -3.93 32.27 -10.16
CA VAL A 172 -2.58 31.78 -10.45
C VAL A 172 -2.30 30.40 -9.84
N ILE A 173 -2.73 30.13 -8.61
CA ILE A 173 -2.51 28.84 -7.96
C ILE A 173 -3.20 27.68 -8.70
N PRO A 174 -4.45 27.80 -9.21
CA PRO A 174 -5.07 26.76 -10.03
C PRO A 174 -4.25 26.35 -11.26
N MET A 175 -3.48 27.26 -11.86
CA MET A 175 -2.61 26.92 -13.00
C MET A 175 -1.54 25.90 -12.61
N LEU A 176 -1.03 25.96 -11.38
CA LEU A 176 -0.07 24.96 -10.88
C LEU A 176 -0.73 23.59 -10.71
N ILE A 177 -1.99 23.58 -10.25
CA ILE A 177 -2.79 22.36 -10.06
C ILE A 177 -3.09 21.70 -11.40
N GLU A 178 -3.46 22.49 -12.43
CA GLU A 178 -3.65 22.00 -13.80
C GLU A 178 -2.38 21.34 -14.36
N LEU A 179 -1.20 21.87 -14.01
CA LEU A 179 0.09 21.29 -14.34
C LEU A 179 0.49 20.12 -13.44
N SER A 180 -0.36 19.71 -12.48
CA SER A 180 -0.08 18.65 -11.50
C SER A 180 1.22 18.87 -10.71
N ILE A 181 1.50 20.12 -10.34
CA ILE A 181 2.70 20.51 -9.59
C ILE A 181 2.48 20.24 -8.10
N ASN A 182 3.42 19.55 -7.46
CA ASN A 182 3.48 19.47 -6.00
C ASN A 182 4.18 20.73 -5.46
N TYR A 183 3.68 21.27 -4.35
CA TYR A 183 4.15 22.55 -3.81
C TYR A 183 4.70 22.38 -2.41
N THR A 184 5.96 22.74 -2.19
CA THR A 184 6.55 22.82 -0.86
C THR A 184 6.96 24.26 -0.55
N PHE A 185 6.44 24.79 0.55
CA PHE A 185 6.83 26.09 1.09
C PHE A 185 7.81 25.89 2.26
N LEU A 186 8.99 26.49 2.18
CA LEU A 186 9.98 26.49 3.26
C LEU A 186 9.81 27.77 4.08
N SER A 187 9.13 27.65 5.22
CA SER A 187 8.78 28.78 6.09
C SER A 187 9.99 29.26 6.90
N ILE A 188 10.23 30.57 6.85
CA ILE A 188 11.31 31.27 7.57
C ILE A 188 10.73 32.06 8.75
N TYR A 189 9.67 32.83 8.53
CA TYR A 189 9.02 33.69 9.52
C TYR A 189 7.50 33.59 9.41
N SER A 190 6.78 33.84 10.52
CA SER A 190 5.31 33.71 10.58
C SER A 190 4.52 34.77 9.80
N CYS A 191 5.19 35.76 9.19
CA CYS A 191 4.51 36.75 8.35
C CYS A 191 3.93 36.14 7.06
N THR A 192 4.39 34.96 6.64
CA THR A 192 3.87 34.25 5.47
C THR A 192 2.71 33.31 5.78
N ASP A 193 2.38 33.06 7.06
CA ASP A 193 1.41 32.05 7.50
C ASP A 193 0.06 32.15 6.77
N ARG A 194 -0.46 33.39 6.62
CA ARG A 194 -1.75 33.63 5.95
C ARG A 194 -1.71 33.28 4.47
N MET A 195 -0.61 33.60 3.80
CA MET A 195 -0.39 33.29 2.39
C MET A 195 -0.33 31.77 2.17
N VAL A 196 0.46 31.07 2.99
CA VAL A 196 0.63 29.62 2.91
C VAL A 196 -0.71 28.90 3.15
N MET A 197 -1.47 29.35 4.14
CA MET A 197 -2.82 28.82 4.39
C MET A 197 -3.79 29.12 3.23
N ALA A 198 -3.74 30.32 2.64
CA ALA A 198 -4.59 30.64 1.50
C ALA A 198 -4.28 29.76 0.28
N PHE A 199 -3.00 29.48 0.02
CA PHE A 199 -2.59 28.58 -1.06
C PHE A 199 -3.01 27.14 -0.76
N SER A 200 -2.81 26.67 0.47
CA SER A 200 -3.20 25.30 0.86
C SER A 200 -4.69 25.04 0.70
N ARG A 201 -5.54 26.03 0.98
CA ARG A 201 -7.00 25.91 0.77
C ARG A 201 -7.39 25.70 -0.70
N ILE A 202 -6.65 26.28 -1.64
CA ILE A 202 -6.90 26.05 -3.08
C ILE A 202 -6.47 24.63 -3.47
N TYR A 203 -5.33 24.15 -2.94
CA TYR A 203 -4.87 22.77 -3.14
C TYR A 203 -5.81 21.75 -2.50
N ASP A 204 -6.31 22.02 -1.29
CA ASP A 204 -7.28 21.19 -0.57
C ASP A 204 -8.61 21.08 -1.33
N ALA A 205 -9.07 22.19 -1.92
CA ALA A 205 -10.25 22.19 -2.81
C ALA A 205 -10.04 21.36 -4.09
N ALA A 206 -8.80 21.06 -4.46
CA ALA A 206 -8.43 20.15 -5.53
C ALA A 206 -8.05 18.74 -5.02
N TYR A 207 -8.44 18.39 -3.80
CA TYR A 207 -8.18 17.10 -3.15
C TYR A 207 -6.69 16.75 -3.00
N ALA A 208 -5.84 17.77 -2.80
CA ALA A 208 -4.44 17.56 -2.47
C ALA A 208 -4.22 17.20 -0.99
N ASP A 209 -3.09 16.56 -0.69
CA ASP A 209 -2.63 16.32 0.67
C ASP A 209 -1.99 17.62 1.19
N CYS A 210 -2.71 18.32 2.06
CA CYS A 210 -2.27 19.60 2.61
C CYS A 210 -1.69 19.41 4.02
N LYS A 211 -0.39 19.65 4.17
CA LYS A 211 0.35 19.57 5.44
C LYS A 211 0.88 20.94 5.84
N LEU A 212 0.21 21.61 6.76
CA LEU A 212 0.67 22.88 7.35
C LEU A 212 1.42 22.63 8.66
N LEU A 213 2.32 23.55 9.04
CA LEU A 213 2.99 23.51 10.34
C LEU A 213 1.97 23.75 11.46
N SER A 214 2.12 23.06 12.59
CA SER A 214 1.27 23.28 13.77
C SER A 214 1.37 24.70 14.32
N ASP A 215 2.51 25.34 14.09
CA ASP A 215 2.85 26.67 14.61
C ASP A 215 2.39 27.78 13.67
N ASN A 216 1.90 27.44 12.48
CA ASN A 216 1.29 28.40 11.57
C ASN A 216 0.05 29.00 12.25
N LYS A 217 0.00 30.33 12.36
CA LYS A 217 -1.07 31.08 13.04
C LYS A 217 -2.48 30.75 12.52
N TYR A 218 -2.57 30.32 11.27
CA TYR A 218 -3.80 29.97 10.58
C TYR A 218 -4.02 28.47 10.45
N TYR A 219 -3.18 27.67 11.10
CA TYR A 219 -3.41 26.25 11.26
C TYR A 219 -4.73 26.06 12.00
N GLU A 220 -5.78 25.76 11.25
CA GLU A 220 -6.94 25.08 11.80
C GLU A 220 -6.56 23.60 11.77
N PRO A 221 -6.34 22.94 12.92
CA PRO A 221 -6.27 21.50 12.95
C PRO A 221 -7.52 21.02 12.22
N SER A 222 -7.32 20.25 11.15
CA SER A 222 -8.41 19.77 10.32
C SER A 222 -9.61 19.41 11.20
N SER A 223 -10.80 19.83 10.79
CA SER A 223 -12.07 19.61 11.46
C SER A 223 -12.49 18.13 11.44
N THR A 224 -11.56 17.24 11.79
CA THR A 224 -11.82 16.06 12.61
C THR A 224 -12.08 16.37 14.09
N SER A 225 -12.08 17.62 14.54
CA SER A 225 -12.58 18.00 15.88
C SER A 225 -13.17 19.41 15.98
N LYS A 226 -14.50 19.48 16.14
CA LYS A 226 -15.33 20.58 16.69
C LYS A 226 -15.57 21.86 15.84
N LYS A 227 -16.70 21.87 15.11
CA LYS A 227 -17.70 22.97 15.06
C LYS A 227 -19.07 22.25 14.88
N SER A 228 -20.14 22.39 15.65
CA SER A 228 -20.55 23.23 16.78
C SER A 228 -21.35 22.40 17.78
N ALA A 229 -21.32 22.75 19.06
CA ALA A 229 -22.12 22.11 20.10
C ALA A 229 -23.63 22.28 19.87
N SER A 230 -24.31 21.20 19.48
CA SER A 230 -25.61 20.85 20.03
C SER A 230 -25.70 19.33 20.20
N ARG A 231 -25.91 18.94 21.47
CA ARG A 231 -26.17 17.62 22.08
C ARG A 231 -26.22 16.38 21.17
N GLY A 232 -25.29 15.46 21.44
CA GLY A 232 -25.39 14.03 21.10
C GLY A 232 -24.02 13.34 21.12
N SER A 233 -23.70 12.64 22.21
CA SER A 233 -22.44 11.90 22.35
C SER A 233 -22.36 10.77 21.32
N SER A 234 -21.39 10.81 20.41
CA SER A 234 -21.01 9.68 19.56
C SER A 234 -19.50 9.70 19.39
N LYS A 235 -18.83 8.73 20.03
CA LYS A 235 -17.42 8.40 19.79
C LYS A 235 -17.31 7.91 18.35
N ARG A 236 -16.57 8.62 17.50
CA ARG A 236 -16.31 8.23 16.10
C ARG A 236 -15.51 6.93 16.07
N THR A 237 -16.17 5.86 15.67
CA THR A 237 -15.56 4.65 15.08
C THR A 237 -15.01 5.02 13.70
N TYR A 238 -13.79 4.57 13.40
CA TYR A 238 -13.12 4.81 12.12
C TYR A 238 -13.96 4.29 10.96
N LYS A 239 -14.23 5.17 9.98
CA LYS A 239 -14.88 4.81 8.72
C LYS A 239 -13.92 3.95 7.89
N TYR A 240 -14.33 2.72 7.59
CA TYR A 240 -13.79 1.96 6.48
C TYR A 240 -14.25 2.61 5.16
N GLY A 241 -13.29 3.09 4.36
CA GLY A 241 -13.46 3.24 2.92
C GLY A 241 -13.93 4.60 2.39
N THR A 242 -12.96 5.47 2.11
CA THR A 242 -12.87 6.26 0.87
C THR A 242 -11.37 6.45 0.61
N SER A 243 -10.78 5.55 -0.17
CA SER A 243 -9.35 5.54 -0.46
C SER A 243 -9.07 6.21 -1.81
N GLU A 244 -9.49 7.45 -1.99
CA GLU A 244 -8.75 8.29 -2.93
C GLU A 244 -7.60 8.89 -2.15
N SER A 245 -6.42 8.29 -2.32
CA SER A 245 -5.20 8.91 -1.79
C SER A 245 -5.00 10.22 -2.54
N PRO A 246 -4.86 11.36 -1.83
CA PRO A 246 -4.67 12.66 -2.46
C PRO A 246 -3.54 12.62 -3.50
N GLN A 247 -3.83 13.12 -4.69
CA GLN A 247 -2.96 12.96 -5.87
C GLN A 247 -1.86 14.02 -5.97
N LEU A 248 -2.05 15.16 -5.31
CA LEU A 248 -1.11 16.26 -5.22
C LEU A 248 -0.69 16.49 -3.78
N LEU A 249 0.43 17.18 -3.59
CA LEU A 249 0.94 17.57 -2.28
C LEU A 249 1.08 19.08 -2.19
N PHE A 250 0.56 19.64 -1.11
CA PHE A 250 0.92 20.96 -0.62
C PHE A 250 1.49 20.81 0.78
N GLN A 251 2.74 21.21 1.01
CA GLN A 251 3.33 21.12 2.34
C GLN A 251 4.09 22.36 2.75
N GLU A 252 4.03 22.67 4.03
CA GLU A 252 4.81 23.69 4.71
C GLU A 252 5.85 22.99 5.59
N LEU A 253 7.12 23.35 5.41
CA LEU A 253 8.23 22.83 6.21
C LEU A 253 8.99 24.00 6.83
N GLU A 254 9.42 23.85 8.09
CA GLU A 254 10.19 24.88 8.78
C GLU A 254 11.67 24.77 8.41
N ILE A 255 12.25 25.85 7.89
CA ILE A 255 13.71 26.01 7.81
C ILE A 255 14.21 26.97 8.90
N GLY A 256 13.39 27.95 9.28
CA GLY A 256 13.73 28.93 10.31
C GLY A 256 15.09 29.58 10.06
N ALA A 257 15.90 29.73 11.10
CA ALA A 257 17.25 30.27 11.00
C ALA A 257 18.31 29.23 10.58
N ASP A 258 17.98 27.94 10.52
CA ASP A 258 18.92 26.86 10.25
C ASP A 258 19.00 26.53 8.76
N VAL A 259 19.82 27.29 8.05
CA VAL A 259 20.15 27.05 6.65
C VAL A 259 20.84 25.70 6.41
N GLY A 260 21.36 25.07 7.48
CA GLY A 260 21.88 23.71 7.50
C GLY A 260 20.89 22.69 6.92
N LEU A 261 19.60 22.88 7.17
CA LEU A 261 18.53 21.95 6.82
C LEU A 261 18.13 21.99 5.35
N LEU A 262 18.52 23.01 4.58
CA LEU A 262 18.04 23.24 3.22
C LEU A 262 18.16 21.99 2.34
N GLN A 263 19.33 21.34 2.34
CA GLN A 263 19.59 20.16 1.54
C GLN A 263 18.65 18.99 1.88
N ARG A 264 18.51 18.69 3.18
CA ARG A 264 17.63 17.62 3.67
C ARG A 264 16.16 17.90 3.34
N LEU A 265 15.71 19.14 3.52
CA LEU A 265 14.32 19.53 3.23
C LEU A 265 14.01 19.44 1.73
N VAL A 266 14.95 19.83 0.88
CA VAL A 266 14.80 19.69 -0.58
C VAL A 266 14.68 18.22 -0.97
N LEU A 267 15.58 17.36 -0.48
CA LEU A 267 15.51 15.92 -0.75
C LEU A 267 14.15 15.34 -0.31
N LYS A 268 13.73 15.64 0.92
CA LYS A 268 12.42 15.21 1.44
C LYS A 268 11.28 15.64 0.52
N SER A 269 11.28 16.90 0.10
CA SER A 269 10.24 17.48 -0.77
C SER A 269 10.16 16.78 -2.13
N VAL A 270 11.32 16.43 -2.70
CA VAL A 270 11.38 15.69 -3.96
C VAL A 270 10.88 14.26 -3.77
N THR A 271 11.34 13.55 -2.73
CA THR A 271 10.87 12.17 -2.43
C THR A 271 9.37 12.10 -2.16
N ASP A 272 8.82 13.06 -1.41
CA ASP A 272 7.38 13.17 -1.17
C ASP A 272 6.62 13.40 -2.50
N SER A 273 7.16 14.24 -3.38
CA SER A 273 6.59 14.52 -4.70
C SER A 273 6.61 13.30 -5.62
N VAL A 274 7.71 12.54 -5.63
CA VAL A 274 7.84 11.28 -6.37
C VAL A 274 6.83 10.26 -5.87
N THR A 275 6.63 10.17 -4.55
CA THR A 275 5.62 9.29 -3.93
C THR A 275 4.22 9.59 -4.45
N ARG A 276 3.84 10.88 -4.55
CA ARG A 276 2.54 11.30 -5.12
C ARG A 276 2.42 10.96 -6.59
N THR A 277 3.49 11.17 -7.37
CA THR A 277 3.53 10.82 -8.79
C THR A 277 3.38 9.32 -9.01
N SER A 278 4.05 8.50 -8.19
CA SER A 278 3.92 7.04 -8.21
C SER A 278 2.46 6.61 -8.04
N ASN A 279 1.79 7.10 -6.99
CA ASN A 279 0.39 6.77 -6.72
C ASN A 279 -0.52 7.11 -7.93
N ARG A 280 -0.27 8.25 -8.62
CA ARG A 280 -1.01 8.62 -9.84
C ARG A 280 -0.77 7.62 -10.97
N HIS A 281 0.47 7.21 -11.19
CA HIS A 281 0.82 6.21 -12.21
C HIS A 281 0.16 4.86 -11.96
N SER A 282 0.14 4.40 -10.71
CA SER A 282 -0.49 3.14 -10.31
C SER A 282 -1.99 3.13 -10.59
N MET A 283 -2.68 4.24 -10.30
CA MET A 283 -4.11 4.39 -10.62
C MET A 283 -4.38 4.43 -12.13
N ALA A 284 -3.53 5.08 -12.92
CA ALA A 284 -3.70 5.08 -14.38
C ALA A 284 -3.52 3.68 -15.00
N LEU A 285 -2.54 2.90 -14.49
CA LEU A 285 -2.26 1.55 -14.97
C LEU A 285 -3.37 0.55 -14.60
N SER A 286 -4.00 0.68 -13.43
CA SER A 286 -5.12 -0.18 -13.03
C SER A 286 -6.38 0.05 -13.87
N LYS A 287 -6.67 1.30 -14.28
CA LYS A 287 -7.83 1.67 -15.12
C LYS A 287 -7.73 1.19 -16.57
N VAL A 288 -6.53 1.15 -17.15
CA VAL A 288 -6.33 0.62 -18.50
C VAL A 288 -6.65 -0.88 -18.59
N THR A 289 -6.53 -1.62 -17.47
CA THR A 289 -6.85 -3.06 -17.45
C THR A 289 -8.34 -3.36 -17.33
N THR A 290 -9.17 -2.43 -16.85
CA THR A 290 -10.62 -2.60 -16.72
C THR A 290 -11.40 -2.13 -17.95
N SER A 291 -10.87 -1.15 -18.71
CA SER A 291 -11.49 -0.63 -19.93
C SER A 291 -10.86 -1.19 -21.21
N ALA A 292 -11.15 -2.46 -21.52
CA ALA A 292 -10.88 -3.03 -22.83
C ALA A 292 -12.15 -3.01 -23.70
N ARG A 293 -12.66 -1.81 -24.05
CA ARG A 293 -13.63 -1.66 -25.15
C ARG A 293 -13.31 -0.45 -26.05
N THR A 294 -13.00 -0.79 -27.31
CA THR A 294 -12.91 0.03 -28.53
C THR A 294 -11.75 1.03 -28.69
N PRO A 295 -10.96 0.97 -29.80
CA PRO A 295 -9.90 1.93 -30.05
C PRO A 295 -10.44 3.18 -30.77
N VAL A 296 -10.26 4.36 -30.17
CA VAL A 296 -10.42 5.64 -30.88
C VAL A 296 -9.06 6.04 -31.48
N ARG A 297 -9.06 6.35 -32.77
CA ARG A 297 -7.90 6.84 -33.53
C ARG A 297 -7.57 8.27 -33.10
N HIS A 298 -6.38 8.51 -32.52
CA HIS A 298 -5.73 9.81 -32.59
C HIS A 298 -4.20 9.68 -32.81
N THR A 299 -3.68 10.74 -33.43
CA THR A 299 -2.39 10.94 -34.09
C THR A 299 -1.16 10.80 -33.18
N LYS A 300 -0.01 10.49 -33.81
CA LYS A 300 1.31 10.18 -33.22
C LYS A 300 1.73 11.14 -32.10
N MET A 301 1.43 10.77 -30.86
CA MET A 301 2.20 11.09 -29.66
C MET A 301 2.58 9.78 -28.98
N THR A 302 3.74 9.71 -28.32
CA THR A 302 4.23 8.49 -27.67
C THR A 302 3.22 8.00 -26.63
N LYS A 303 2.85 6.72 -26.70
CA LYS A 303 1.84 6.01 -25.89
C LYS A 303 1.95 6.20 -24.36
N LEU A 304 3.12 6.63 -23.87
CA LEU A 304 3.39 6.93 -22.46
C LEU A 304 2.85 8.31 -22.02
N GLN A 305 2.83 9.31 -22.91
CA GLN A 305 2.31 10.65 -22.63
C GLN A 305 0.78 10.72 -22.64
N SER A 306 0.10 9.84 -23.38
CA SER A 306 -1.37 9.79 -23.38
C SER A 306 -1.96 9.19 -22.10
N MET A 307 -1.13 8.58 -21.24
CA MET A 307 -1.54 8.12 -19.90
C MET A 307 -1.58 9.26 -18.87
N LEU A 308 -1.08 10.45 -19.23
CA LEU A 308 -0.91 11.62 -18.34
C LEU A 308 -2.01 12.68 -18.48
N SER A 309 -2.99 12.52 -19.37
CA SER A 309 -4.19 13.36 -19.31
C SER A 309 -4.97 12.93 -18.08
N VAL A 310 -5.08 13.84 -17.10
CA VAL A 310 -5.95 13.69 -15.93
C VAL A 310 -7.34 13.33 -16.41
N VAL A 311 -7.66 12.05 -16.39
CA VAL A 311 -9.05 11.60 -16.42
C VAL A 311 -9.53 11.87 -15.01
N ARG A 312 -10.17 13.04 -14.83
CA ARG A 312 -11.19 13.19 -13.80
C ARG A 312 -12.15 12.02 -14.02
N GLU A 313 -12.23 11.11 -13.06
CA GLU A 313 -13.30 10.13 -13.08
C GLU A 313 -14.52 10.72 -12.39
N ASP A 314 -15.64 10.63 -13.10
CA ASP A 314 -16.96 10.61 -12.51
C ASP A 314 -17.08 9.30 -11.69
N GLU A 315 -16.83 9.36 -10.38
CA GLU A 315 -17.11 8.29 -9.40
C GLU A 315 -18.63 8.05 -9.17
N ASP A 316 -19.50 8.50 -10.07
CA ASP A 316 -20.94 8.53 -9.84
C ASP A 316 -21.65 7.16 -10.00
N ASP A 317 -20.94 6.09 -10.39
CA ASP A 317 -21.57 4.79 -10.72
C ASP A 317 -21.31 3.64 -9.72
N ILE A 318 -20.59 3.84 -8.59
CA ILE A 318 -20.49 2.80 -7.55
C ILE A 318 -21.68 2.93 -6.59
N PRO A 319 -22.57 1.90 -6.47
CA PRO A 319 -23.68 1.96 -5.54
C PRO A 319 -23.17 2.14 -4.10
N LYS A 320 -23.50 3.27 -3.48
CA LYS A 320 -23.23 3.49 -2.05
C LYS A 320 -24.17 2.60 -1.25
N VAL A 321 -23.62 1.61 -0.56
CA VAL A 321 -24.38 0.69 0.29
C VAL A 321 -24.51 1.29 1.68
N ARG A 322 -25.65 1.05 2.34
CA ARG A 322 -25.84 1.46 3.73
C ARG A 322 -24.88 0.68 4.63
N LEU A 323 -24.02 1.40 5.35
CA LEU A 323 -23.08 0.83 6.31
C LEU A 323 -23.64 0.89 7.74
N ASP A 324 -23.30 -0.11 8.55
CA ASP A 324 -23.52 -0.13 10.00
C ASP A 324 -22.28 0.44 10.71
N ASP A 325 -22.44 1.61 11.33
CA ASP A 325 -21.39 2.29 12.10
C ASP A 325 -21.41 1.94 13.60
N SER A 326 -22.33 1.07 14.02
CA SER A 326 -22.46 0.67 15.41
C SER A 326 -21.31 -0.27 15.85
N PRO A 327 -20.91 -0.23 17.14
CA PRO A 327 -19.94 -1.17 17.67
C PRO A 327 -20.42 -2.62 17.52
N PRO A 328 -19.52 -3.58 17.20
CA PRO A 328 -19.93 -4.94 16.92
C PRO A 328 -20.49 -5.64 18.15
N GLN A 329 -21.65 -6.29 18.00
CA GLN A 329 -22.37 -6.97 19.08
C GLN A 329 -22.21 -8.49 19.03
N TRP A 330 -20.95 -8.95 19.11
CA TRP A 330 -20.54 -10.35 18.92
C TRP A 330 -21.29 -11.40 19.75
N ASN A 331 -21.85 -11.02 20.89
CA ASN A 331 -22.51 -11.91 21.84
C ASN A 331 -24.03 -11.70 21.92
N SER A 332 -24.58 -10.76 21.15
CA SER A 332 -26.03 -10.52 21.11
C SER A 332 -26.72 -11.61 20.29
N PRO A 333 -27.68 -12.37 20.86
CA PRO A 333 -28.42 -13.38 20.12
C PRO A 333 -29.13 -12.78 18.90
N GLY A 334 -29.00 -13.45 17.74
CA GLY A 334 -29.63 -13.00 16.50
C GLY A 334 -28.98 -11.81 15.80
N TRP A 335 -27.88 -11.24 16.33
CA TRP A 335 -27.18 -10.15 15.66
C TRP A 335 -26.49 -10.60 14.38
N LEU A 336 -25.81 -11.76 14.39
CA LEU A 336 -25.37 -12.43 13.15
C LEU A 336 -26.57 -13.15 12.52
N ASP A 337 -27.42 -12.38 11.84
CA ASP A 337 -28.74 -12.74 11.34
C ASP A 337 -28.72 -13.54 10.03
N LYS A 338 -27.59 -13.55 9.30
CA LYS A 338 -27.42 -14.29 8.05
C LYS A 338 -26.66 -15.59 8.28
N LYS A 339 -27.19 -16.72 7.77
CA LYS A 339 -26.48 -18.00 7.72
C LYS A 339 -26.05 -18.29 6.28
N TRP A 340 -24.78 -18.60 6.10
CA TRP A 340 -24.20 -19.04 4.84
C TRP A 340 -23.60 -20.43 4.97
N ASP A 341 -23.98 -21.34 4.09
CA ASP A 341 -23.33 -22.63 3.93
C ASP A 341 -22.42 -22.51 2.70
N LEU A 342 -21.11 -22.43 2.98
CA LEU A 342 -20.08 -22.08 2.04
C LEU A 342 -19.13 -23.24 1.80
N GLU A 343 -18.60 -23.32 0.60
CA GLU A 343 -17.53 -24.22 0.21
C GLU A 343 -16.44 -23.47 -0.54
N GLY A 344 -15.21 -23.98 -0.50
CA GLY A 344 -14.13 -23.37 -1.26
C GLY A 344 -12.77 -23.84 -0.78
N PHE A 345 -11.81 -22.93 -0.77
CA PHE A 345 -10.42 -23.24 -0.53
C PHE A 345 -9.85 -22.38 0.59
N CYS A 346 -8.98 -23.00 1.38
CA CYS A 346 -8.12 -22.33 2.33
C CYS A 346 -6.68 -22.84 2.12
N PRO A 347 -5.66 -22.04 2.42
CA PRO A 347 -4.28 -22.48 2.27
C PRO A 347 -3.92 -23.53 3.32
N GLU A 348 -3.06 -24.46 2.93
CA GLU A 348 -2.58 -25.55 3.78
C GLU A 348 -1.15 -25.28 4.25
N VAL A 349 -0.99 -24.27 5.12
CA VAL A 349 0.31 -23.81 5.64
C VAL A 349 0.82 -24.70 6.80
N VAL A 350 0.25 -25.89 6.99
CA VAL A 350 0.39 -26.67 8.24
C VAL A 350 1.68 -27.49 8.28
N VAL A 351 2.25 -27.86 7.12
CA VAL A 351 3.51 -28.62 7.06
C VAL A 351 4.64 -27.67 6.69
N TYR A 352 5.12 -26.95 7.70
CA TYR A 352 6.33 -26.15 7.57
C TYR A 352 7.55 -27.03 7.80
N SER A 353 8.34 -27.23 6.75
CA SER A 353 9.62 -27.92 6.74
C SER A 353 10.69 -26.97 6.20
N GLU A 354 11.97 -27.34 6.33
CA GLU A 354 13.08 -26.52 5.84
C GLU A 354 13.00 -26.23 4.33
N SER A 355 12.30 -27.04 3.54
CA SER A 355 12.11 -26.82 2.10
C SER A 355 10.87 -26.00 1.74
N THR A 356 9.94 -25.77 2.68
CA THR A 356 8.60 -25.25 2.35
C THR A 356 8.65 -23.90 1.64
N LEU A 357 9.46 -22.95 2.11
CA LEU A 357 9.60 -21.65 1.44
C LEU A 357 10.25 -21.81 0.06
N ALA A 358 11.29 -22.63 -0.06
CA ALA A 358 11.98 -22.88 -1.33
C ALA A 358 11.04 -23.51 -2.37
N ASP A 359 10.23 -24.48 -1.96
CA ASP A 359 9.24 -25.13 -2.81
C ASP A 359 8.18 -24.12 -3.29
N MET A 360 7.65 -23.29 -2.39
CA MET A 360 6.67 -22.25 -2.74
C MET A 360 7.27 -21.14 -3.63
N MET A 361 8.55 -20.82 -3.46
CA MET A 361 9.26 -19.90 -4.35
C MET A 361 9.54 -20.51 -5.73
N ALA A 362 9.59 -21.83 -5.88
CA ALA A 362 9.83 -22.47 -7.18
C ALA A 362 8.59 -22.49 -8.09
N SER A 363 7.38 -22.59 -7.52
CA SER A 363 6.12 -22.62 -8.30
C SER A 363 4.89 -22.32 -7.45
N ASP A 364 3.91 -21.63 -8.02
CA ASP A 364 2.61 -21.39 -7.36
C ASP A 364 1.81 -22.69 -7.13
N ASP A 365 2.09 -23.77 -7.88
CA ASP A 365 1.48 -25.09 -7.68
C ASP A 365 1.98 -25.82 -6.42
N ASN A 366 3.12 -25.37 -5.88
CA ASN A 366 3.64 -25.86 -4.61
C ASN A 366 2.93 -25.20 -3.41
N ILE A 367 2.17 -24.13 -3.63
CA ILE A 367 1.33 -23.50 -2.61
C ILE A 367 0.04 -24.32 -2.48
N LYS A 368 0.06 -25.27 -1.53
CA LYS A 368 -1.03 -26.22 -1.32
C LYS A 368 -2.29 -25.55 -0.77
N LEU A 369 -3.43 -25.92 -1.35
CA LEU A 369 -4.75 -25.49 -0.94
C LEU A 369 -5.57 -26.70 -0.49
N SER A 370 -6.29 -26.52 0.60
CA SER A 370 -7.23 -27.49 1.16
C SER A 370 -8.65 -27.06 0.86
N PHE A 371 -9.50 -28.01 0.48
CA PHE A 371 -10.94 -27.78 0.40
C PHE A 371 -11.53 -27.57 1.79
N ALA A 372 -12.46 -26.62 1.90
CA ALA A 372 -13.17 -26.31 3.13
C ALA A 372 -14.67 -26.20 2.86
N GLN A 373 -15.47 -26.78 3.75
CA GLN A 373 -16.92 -26.62 3.84
C GLN A 373 -17.27 -26.08 5.22
N LEU A 374 -17.97 -24.94 5.25
CA LEU A 374 -18.20 -24.16 6.46
C LEU A 374 -19.62 -23.63 6.51
N THR A 375 -20.19 -23.63 7.71
CA THR A 375 -21.31 -22.74 8.02
C THR A 375 -20.77 -21.46 8.64
N VAL A 376 -21.12 -20.31 8.06
CA VAL A 376 -20.73 -18.98 8.54
C VAL A 376 -21.98 -18.19 8.92
N HIS A 377 -21.98 -17.60 10.11
CA HIS A 377 -22.97 -16.64 10.55
C HIS A 377 -22.42 -15.23 10.32
N ALA A 378 -23.14 -14.38 9.60
CA ALA A 378 -22.72 -13.03 9.24
C ALA A 378 -23.79 -11.99 9.58
N HIS A 379 -23.36 -10.75 9.81
CA HIS A 379 -24.26 -9.60 9.93
C HIS A 379 -24.72 -9.16 8.53
N SER A 380 -26.02 -9.01 8.34
CA SER A 380 -26.61 -8.65 7.03
C SER A 380 -26.20 -7.28 6.53
N THR A 381 -25.97 -6.32 7.44
CA THR A 381 -25.51 -4.98 7.08
C THR A 381 -23.98 -4.90 7.15
N PRO A 382 -23.28 -4.55 6.06
CA PRO A 382 -21.83 -4.39 6.08
C PRO A 382 -21.42 -3.20 6.93
N PHE A 383 -20.24 -3.26 7.55
CA PHE A 383 -19.68 -2.15 8.34
C PHE A 383 -18.64 -1.34 7.55
N GLY A 384 -18.17 -1.86 6.41
CA GLY A 384 -17.20 -1.20 5.56
C GLY A 384 -17.41 -1.49 4.08
N GLN A 385 -17.06 -0.54 3.22
CA GLN A 385 -17.07 -0.66 1.76
C GLN A 385 -15.71 -0.21 1.22
N GLY A 386 -14.96 -1.10 0.60
CA GLY A 386 -13.80 -0.75 -0.23
C GLY A 386 -14.22 -0.44 -1.66
N GLY A 387 -13.25 -0.19 -2.55
CA GLY A 387 -13.55 0.15 -3.96
C GLY A 387 -14.30 -0.95 -4.74
N VAL A 388 -14.14 -2.22 -4.34
CA VAL A 388 -14.76 -3.37 -5.04
C VAL A 388 -15.40 -4.42 -4.12
N ARG A 389 -15.29 -4.26 -2.78
CA ARG A 389 -15.72 -5.26 -1.79
C ARG A 389 -16.47 -4.61 -0.62
N LEU A 390 -17.48 -5.30 -0.10
CA LEU A 390 -18.17 -5.00 1.16
C LEU A 390 -17.62 -5.88 2.27
N ALA A 391 -17.50 -5.36 3.48
CA ALA A 391 -17.04 -6.09 4.67
C ALA A 391 -18.16 -6.21 5.70
N SER A 392 -18.47 -7.45 6.10
CA SER A 392 -19.47 -7.78 7.12
C SER A 392 -18.83 -8.54 8.29
N TYR A 393 -19.31 -8.30 9.50
CA TYR A 393 -18.92 -9.09 10.67
C TYR A 393 -19.38 -10.54 10.51
N ALA A 394 -18.52 -11.49 10.87
CA ALA A 394 -18.79 -12.91 10.69
C ALA A 394 -18.22 -13.80 11.81
N ARG A 395 -18.78 -15.00 11.96
CA ARG A 395 -18.29 -16.07 12.83
C ARG A 395 -18.52 -17.42 12.16
N ILE A 396 -17.48 -18.27 12.14
CA ILE A 396 -17.61 -19.66 11.67
C ILE A 396 -18.36 -20.47 12.74
N ALA A 397 -19.30 -21.32 12.32
CA ALA A 397 -20.05 -22.18 13.22
C ALA A 397 -19.12 -23.07 14.06
N ALA A 398 -19.41 -23.21 15.36
CA ALA A 398 -18.58 -23.93 16.33
C ALA A 398 -17.16 -23.36 16.58
N LEU A 399 -16.86 -22.14 16.13
CA LEU A 399 -15.69 -21.36 16.55
C LEU A 399 -16.14 -20.13 17.33
N THR A 400 -15.37 -19.72 18.35
CA THR A 400 -15.65 -18.48 19.09
C THR A 400 -14.92 -17.26 18.52
N SER A 401 -13.91 -17.50 17.68
CA SER A 401 -13.11 -16.47 17.01
C SER A 401 -13.96 -15.54 16.14
N ARG A 402 -13.52 -14.29 16.04
CA ARG A 402 -14.18 -13.20 15.30
C ARG A 402 -13.59 -13.11 13.90
N TYR A 403 -14.44 -12.99 12.89
CA TYR A 403 -14.05 -12.92 11.48
C TYR A 403 -14.72 -11.74 10.77
N VAL A 404 -14.19 -11.42 9.60
CA VAL A 404 -14.79 -10.53 8.61
C VAL A 404 -15.00 -11.35 7.34
N ALA A 405 -16.20 -11.24 6.78
CA ALA A 405 -16.51 -11.77 5.46
C ALA A 405 -16.55 -10.62 4.46
N LYS A 406 -15.74 -10.70 3.40
CA LYS A 406 -15.73 -9.72 2.31
C LYS A 406 -16.38 -10.31 1.07
N SER A 407 -17.36 -9.60 0.50
CA SER A 407 -18.06 -9.97 -0.74
C SER A 407 -17.90 -8.89 -1.82
N PHE A 408 -17.88 -9.24 -3.10
CA PHE A 408 -17.76 -8.26 -4.17
C PHE A 408 -19.03 -7.40 -4.34
N ILE A 409 -18.84 -6.14 -4.74
CA ILE A 409 -19.93 -5.20 -5.06
C ILE A 409 -20.61 -5.55 -6.39
N SER A 410 -19.84 -6.08 -7.36
CA SER A 410 -20.33 -6.50 -8.68
C SER A 410 -20.05 -7.98 -8.96
N SER A 411 -20.91 -8.62 -9.75
CA SER A 411 -20.94 -10.08 -9.98
C SER A 411 -19.99 -10.60 -11.06
N GLY A 412 -18.82 -9.97 -11.25
CA GLY A 412 -17.84 -10.31 -12.30
C GLY A 412 -16.54 -10.94 -11.79
N SER A 413 -16.10 -12.02 -12.45
CA SER A 413 -14.73 -12.61 -12.55
C SER A 413 -13.66 -12.30 -11.47
N GLY A 414 -14.00 -12.37 -10.18
CA GLY A 414 -13.07 -12.08 -9.08
C GLY A 414 -12.50 -13.32 -8.37
N PHE A 415 -13.05 -14.50 -8.59
CA PHE A 415 -12.69 -15.69 -7.80
C PHE A 415 -11.30 -16.23 -8.13
N GLU A 416 -10.91 -16.21 -9.40
CA GLU A 416 -9.55 -16.59 -9.80
C GLU A 416 -8.51 -15.65 -9.19
N GLN A 417 -8.80 -14.34 -9.14
CA GLN A 417 -7.95 -13.35 -8.49
C GLN A 417 -7.89 -13.57 -6.98
N MET A 418 -9.01 -13.87 -6.31
CA MET A 418 -8.99 -14.22 -4.88
C MET A 418 -8.13 -15.45 -4.57
N ILE A 419 -8.16 -16.47 -5.43
CA ILE A 419 -7.32 -17.67 -5.25
C ILE A 419 -5.84 -17.31 -5.37
N GLU A 420 -5.51 -16.45 -6.34
CA GLU A 420 -4.14 -15.97 -6.51
C GLU A 420 -3.67 -15.09 -5.33
N ASP A 421 -4.51 -14.18 -4.85
CA ASP A 421 -4.24 -13.35 -3.66
C ASP A 421 -4.06 -14.24 -2.40
N MET A 422 -4.88 -15.29 -2.26
CA MET A 422 -4.73 -16.28 -1.18
C MET A 422 -3.37 -17.00 -1.25
N ARG A 423 -2.90 -17.36 -2.45
CA ARG A 423 -1.57 -17.96 -2.64
C ARG A 423 -0.45 -16.97 -2.31
N MET A 424 -0.59 -15.73 -2.75
CA MET A 424 0.37 -14.66 -2.45
C MET A 424 0.50 -14.46 -0.94
N GLN A 425 -0.62 -14.35 -0.23
CA GLN A 425 -0.65 -14.24 1.23
C GLN A 425 -0.01 -15.44 1.93
N ALA A 426 -0.23 -16.66 1.41
CA ALA A 426 0.42 -17.86 1.93
C ALA A 426 1.95 -17.81 1.74
N LEU A 427 2.45 -17.32 0.61
CA LEU A 427 3.89 -17.12 0.39
C LEU A 427 4.48 -16.07 1.34
N CYS A 428 3.80 -14.92 1.53
CA CYS A 428 4.21 -13.93 2.52
C CYS A 428 4.30 -14.54 3.93
N LYS A 429 3.36 -15.41 4.28
CA LYS A 429 3.36 -16.12 5.55
C LYS A 429 4.52 -17.12 5.68
N ALA A 430 4.90 -17.79 4.59
CA ALA A 430 6.08 -18.66 4.58
C ALA A 430 7.38 -17.87 4.82
N PHE A 431 7.52 -16.67 4.27
CA PHE A 431 8.63 -15.77 4.62
C PHE A 431 8.58 -15.34 6.10
N ALA A 432 7.40 -15.03 6.62
CA ALA A 432 7.24 -14.66 8.04
C ALA A 432 7.62 -15.80 9.00
N LEU A 433 7.38 -17.06 8.62
CA LEU A 433 7.79 -18.22 9.41
C LEU A 433 9.33 -18.26 9.60
N GLU A 434 10.10 -18.12 8.51
CA GLU A 434 11.57 -18.06 8.62
C GLU A 434 12.05 -16.82 9.36
N PHE A 435 11.49 -15.65 9.01
CA PHE A 435 11.84 -14.38 9.64
C PHE A 435 11.70 -14.46 11.17
N ASN A 436 10.55 -14.96 11.64
CA ASN A 436 10.27 -15.12 13.07
C ASN A 436 11.21 -16.12 13.77
N GLY A 437 11.76 -17.09 13.03
CA GLY A 437 12.78 -18.02 13.53
C GLY A 437 14.16 -17.38 13.67
N LEU A 438 14.42 -16.28 12.96
CA LEU A 438 15.70 -15.54 12.97
C LEU A 438 15.70 -14.34 13.92
N VAL A 439 14.54 -13.79 14.25
CA VAL A 439 14.42 -12.60 15.11
C VAL A 439 13.98 -12.94 16.53
N ARG A 440 14.01 -11.94 17.42
CA ARG A 440 13.52 -12.09 18.80
C ARG A 440 11.98 -12.17 18.82
N PRO A 441 11.37 -12.75 19.87
CA PRO A 441 9.90 -12.85 19.97
C PRO A 441 9.17 -11.51 19.89
N ASP A 442 9.73 -10.42 20.44
CA ASP A 442 9.19 -9.07 20.40
C ASP A 442 9.24 -8.43 19.00
N GLN A 443 10.02 -9.01 18.08
CA GLN A 443 10.17 -8.57 16.70
C GLN A 443 9.35 -9.43 15.71
N SER A 444 8.59 -10.41 16.20
CA SER A 444 7.87 -11.36 15.35
C SER A 444 6.61 -10.74 14.73
N LEU A 445 6.30 -11.11 13.49
CA LEU A 445 5.17 -10.62 12.70
C LEU A 445 4.36 -11.79 12.12
N ASP A 446 3.15 -11.52 11.65
CA ASP A 446 2.28 -12.52 11.03
C ASP A 446 1.48 -11.91 9.87
N PHE A 447 1.00 -12.77 8.98
CA PHE A 447 0.11 -12.40 7.88
C PHE A 447 -1.24 -13.09 8.02
N VAL A 448 -2.30 -12.31 7.80
CA VAL A 448 -3.62 -12.84 7.51
C VAL A 448 -3.55 -13.59 6.19
N VAL A 449 -4.05 -14.81 6.19
CA VAL A 449 -4.28 -15.57 4.96
C VAL A 449 -5.76 -15.87 4.85
N THR A 450 -6.34 -15.43 3.75
CA THR A 450 -7.77 -15.48 3.53
C THR A 450 -8.22 -16.86 3.03
N ALA A 451 -9.43 -17.28 3.41
CA ALA A 451 -10.10 -18.40 2.76
C ALA A 451 -11.01 -17.86 1.66
N SER A 452 -10.98 -18.48 0.47
CA SER A 452 -11.82 -18.11 -0.68
C SER A 452 -12.98 -19.08 -0.81
N LEU A 453 -14.20 -18.59 -0.61
CA LEU A 453 -15.41 -19.39 -0.46
C LEU A 453 -16.52 -18.94 -1.43
N GLN A 454 -17.45 -19.84 -1.72
CA GLN A 454 -18.65 -19.61 -2.52
C GLN A 454 -19.85 -20.36 -1.92
N SER A 455 -21.07 -19.98 -2.30
CA SER A 455 -22.28 -20.76 -1.95
C SER A 455 -22.17 -22.19 -2.49
N GLY A 456 -22.48 -23.18 -1.65
CA GLY A 456 -22.44 -24.60 -2.04
C GLY A 456 -23.49 -25.01 -3.09
N PRO A 457 -23.33 -26.18 -3.74
CA PRO A 457 -24.22 -26.67 -4.79
C PRO A 457 -25.64 -26.95 -4.30
N ASP A 458 -25.81 -27.27 -3.01
CA ASP A 458 -27.10 -27.54 -2.37
C ASP A 458 -27.77 -26.27 -1.80
N ALA A 459 -27.22 -25.08 -2.08
CA ALA A 459 -27.82 -23.83 -1.65
C ALA A 459 -29.20 -23.65 -2.33
N ALA A 460 -30.22 -23.26 -1.54
CA ALA A 460 -31.60 -23.15 -2.01
C ALA A 460 -31.70 -22.35 -3.32
N ALA A 461 -32.49 -22.85 -4.28
CA ALA A 461 -32.71 -22.20 -5.56
C ALA A 461 -33.18 -20.74 -5.34
N GLY A 462 -32.35 -19.77 -5.73
CA GLY A 462 -32.56 -18.34 -5.50
C GLY A 462 -31.52 -17.66 -4.61
N SER A 463 -30.57 -18.41 -4.03
CA SER A 463 -29.41 -17.82 -3.35
C SER A 463 -28.44 -17.19 -4.35
N GLU A 464 -28.10 -15.91 -4.16
CA GLU A 464 -27.10 -15.22 -4.98
C GLU A 464 -25.78 -16.00 -4.98
N LYS A 465 -25.25 -16.29 -6.17
CA LYS A 465 -23.90 -16.82 -6.35
C LYS A 465 -22.90 -15.71 -6.05
N GLY A 466 -22.52 -15.58 -4.78
CA GLY A 466 -21.52 -14.62 -4.32
C GLY A 466 -20.23 -15.33 -3.91
N PHE A 467 -19.09 -14.77 -4.31
CA PHE A 467 -17.79 -15.14 -3.76
C PHE A 467 -17.53 -14.36 -2.48
N VAL A 468 -16.98 -15.03 -1.48
CA VAL A 468 -16.71 -14.48 -0.15
C VAL A 468 -15.27 -14.83 0.26
N SER A 469 -14.46 -13.84 0.60
CA SER A 469 -13.22 -14.09 1.35
C SER A 469 -13.49 -14.00 2.84
N LEU A 470 -12.96 -14.94 3.61
CA LEU A 470 -13.06 -14.95 5.06
C LEU A 470 -11.69 -14.70 5.69
N GLU A 471 -11.64 -13.76 6.62
CA GLU A 471 -10.41 -13.36 7.31
C GLU A 471 -10.66 -13.06 8.79
N PRO A 472 -9.65 -13.14 9.67
CA PRO A 472 -9.79 -12.77 11.08
C PRO A 472 -10.17 -11.29 11.25
N TYR A 473 -11.00 -10.98 12.24
CA TYR A 473 -11.29 -9.59 12.60
C TYR A 473 -10.08 -8.94 13.28
N LEU A 474 -9.58 -7.85 12.70
CA LEU A 474 -8.46 -7.06 13.22
C LEU A 474 -8.97 -5.93 14.12
N ALA A 475 -8.66 -5.99 15.41
CA ALA A 475 -9.08 -5.00 16.40
C ALA A 475 -7.91 -4.07 16.76
N GLY A 476 -7.99 -2.80 16.36
CA GLY A 476 -6.98 -1.78 16.69
C GLY A 476 -6.80 -0.78 15.56
N ASP A 477 -5.76 0.05 15.70
CA ASP A 477 -5.43 1.05 14.70
C ASP A 477 -4.76 0.39 13.49
N TYR A 478 -5.34 0.64 12.32
CA TYR A 478 -4.79 0.15 11.05
C TYR A 478 -3.68 1.07 10.58
N ILE A 479 -2.48 0.53 10.41
CA ILE A 479 -1.27 1.27 10.07
C ILE A 479 -0.69 0.71 8.77
N LYS A 480 -0.28 1.61 7.87
CA LYS A 480 0.51 1.30 6.69
C LYS A 480 1.96 1.70 6.95
N TYR A 481 2.88 0.73 6.84
CA TYR A 481 4.31 0.92 7.16
C TYR A 481 5.13 1.18 5.90
N ASN A 482 4.81 0.50 4.81
CA ASN A 482 5.28 0.86 3.48
C ASN A 482 4.18 0.59 2.44
N ASN A 483 4.37 1.08 1.21
CA ASN A 483 3.55 0.66 0.07
C ASN A 483 4.38 -0.18 -0.91
N ASN A 484 3.77 -0.56 -2.02
CA ASN A 484 4.41 -1.24 -3.13
C ASN A 484 5.36 -0.34 -3.97
N GLU A 485 5.60 0.91 -3.54
CA GLU A 485 6.32 1.95 -4.29
C GLU A 485 7.28 2.71 -3.35
N PHE A 486 7.12 4.04 -3.17
CA PHE A 486 8.03 4.90 -2.41
C PHE A 486 7.62 5.24 -0.98
N TYR A 487 6.37 4.96 -0.59
CA TYR A 487 5.91 5.34 0.73
C TYR A 487 6.58 4.45 1.79
N VAL A 488 7.29 5.10 2.70
CA VAL A 488 7.80 4.53 3.95
C VAL A 488 7.28 5.41 5.08
N ARG A 489 6.67 4.81 6.09
CA ARG A 489 6.20 5.55 7.27
C ARG A 489 7.41 6.13 8.00
N GLU A 490 7.29 7.37 8.46
CA GLU A 490 8.35 7.99 9.26
C GLU A 490 8.49 7.26 10.61
N ASP A 491 9.73 7.07 11.03
CA ASP A 491 10.05 6.45 12.31
C ASP A 491 9.55 7.31 13.46
N THR A 492 8.77 6.71 14.35
CA THR A 492 8.29 7.36 15.58
C THR A 492 9.12 6.87 16.76
N PRO A 493 9.71 7.75 17.59
CA PRO A 493 10.41 7.33 18.80
C PRO A 493 9.53 6.45 19.68
N GLY A 494 10.00 5.23 19.99
CA GLY A 494 9.25 4.25 20.80
C GLY A 494 8.37 3.26 20.03
N ASP A 495 8.16 3.47 18.72
CA ASP A 495 7.52 2.49 17.82
C ASP A 495 8.61 1.80 16.97
N SER A 496 9.08 0.64 17.41
CA SER A 496 10.06 -0.17 16.67
C SER A 496 9.45 -0.94 15.51
N PHE A 497 8.12 -0.96 15.40
CA PHE A 497 7.45 -1.88 14.49
C PHE A 497 7.61 -1.45 13.03
N ASN A 498 7.75 -0.16 12.77
CA ASN A 498 8.10 0.33 11.43
C ASN A 498 9.44 -0.24 10.95
N ARG A 499 10.47 -0.25 11.81
CA ARG A 499 11.79 -0.78 11.47
C ARG A 499 11.76 -2.28 11.20
N ILE A 500 10.96 -3.02 11.98
CA ILE A 500 10.70 -4.46 11.74
C ILE A 500 10.05 -4.67 10.37
N ALA A 501 9.04 -3.87 10.02
CA ALA A 501 8.38 -3.96 8.72
C ALA A 501 9.35 -3.72 7.55
N GLN A 502 10.17 -2.65 7.61
CA GLN A 502 11.16 -2.39 6.55
C GLN A 502 12.21 -3.50 6.44
N ALA A 503 12.67 -4.03 7.58
CA ALA A 503 13.61 -5.14 7.60
C ALA A 503 13.00 -6.44 7.06
N PHE A 504 11.70 -6.68 7.24
CA PHE A 504 11.02 -7.83 6.66
C PHE A 504 10.97 -7.75 5.14
N SER A 505 10.61 -6.58 4.56
CA SER A 505 10.66 -6.38 3.11
C SER A 505 12.06 -6.64 2.55
N HIS A 506 13.10 -6.09 3.19
CA HIS A 506 14.50 -6.33 2.82
C HIS A 506 14.88 -7.82 2.96
N PHE A 507 14.51 -8.47 4.06
CA PHE A 507 14.76 -9.89 4.30
C PHE A 507 14.16 -10.76 3.19
N THR A 508 12.94 -10.49 2.73
CA THR A 508 12.32 -11.30 1.67
C THR A 508 13.09 -11.24 0.35
N PHE A 509 13.64 -10.06 0.02
CA PHE A 509 14.51 -9.88 -1.14
C PHE A 509 15.83 -10.62 -1.00
N GLU A 510 16.47 -10.48 0.16
CA GLU A 510 17.73 -11.16 0.46
C GLU A 510 17.56 -12.69 0.43
N ARG A 511 16.56 -13.20 1.14
CA ARG A 511 16.32 -14.63 1.37
C ARG A 511 15.89 -15.36 0.10
N SER A 512 15.30 -14.63 -0.84
CA SER A 512 14.88 -15.12 -2.15
C SER A 512 15.90 -14.91 -3.26
N TRP A 513 17.12 -14.44 -2.94
CA TRP A 513 18.16 -14.19 -3.95
C TRP A 513 17.73 -13.18 -5.02
N GLY A 514 16.95 -12.18 -4.61
CA GLY A 514 16.44 -11.12 -5.49
C GLY A 514 15.30 -11.54 -6.40
N TYR A 515 14.63 -12.67 -6.14
CA TYR A 515 13.48 -13.10 -6.93
C TYR A 515 12.15 -12.52 -6.44
N PHE A 516 12.00 -12.30 -5.13
CA PHE A 516 10.76 -11.85 -4.50
C PHE A 516 11.01 -10.71 -3.53
N MET A 517 10.08 -9.77 -3.44
CA MET A 517 10.08 -8.75 -2.39
C MET A 517 8.66 -8.51 -1.92
N VAL A 518 8.39 -8.76 -0.64
CA VAL A 518 7.10 -8.50 -0.01
C VAL A 518 7.05 -7.03 0.43
N VAL A 519 6.03 -6.32 0.00
CA VAL A 519 5.81 -4.89 0.21
C VAL A 519 4.33 -4.64 0.51
N ASP A 520 3.94 -3.37 0.61
CA ASP A 520 2.59 -2.97 1.03
C ASP A 520 2.25 -3.52 2.43
N LEU A 521 3.20 -3.41 3.35
CA LEU A 521 3.07 -3.91 4.71
C LEU A 521 2.14 -3.00 5.50
N GLN A 522 0.96 -3.52 5.80
CA GLN A 522 -0.12 -2.81 6.47
C GLN A 522 -0.98 -3.75 7.31
N GLY A 523 -1.53 -3.26 8.42
CA GLY A 523 -2.34 -4.06 9.32
C GLY A 523 -2.47 -3.48 10.72
N VAL A 524 -2.69 -4.33 11.72
CA VAL A 524 -2.88 -3.92 13.12
C VAL A 524 -1.82 -4.57 14.00
N GLY A 525 -1.02 -3.75 14.67
CA GLY A 525 0.12 -4.23 15.46
C GLY A 525 1.05 -5.07 14.58
N ASN A 526 1.29 -6.32 14.98
CA ASN A 526 2.15 -7.25 14.27
C ASN A 526 1.46 -8.20 13.29
N LEU A 527 0.18 -7.99 13.02
CA LEU A 527 -0.61 -8.80 12.10
C LEU A 527 -0.93 -7.98 10.84
N PHE A 528 -0.27 -8.36 9.74
CA PHE A 528 -0.43 -7.74 8.42
C PHE A 528 -1.52 -8.38 7.59
N THR A 529 -2.09 -7.62 6.66
CA THR A 529 -3.10 -8.08 5.69
C THR A 529 -2.90 -7.39 4.35
N ASP A 530 -3.44 -8.01 3.29
CA ASP A 530 -3.41 -7.48 1.92
C ASP A 530 -2.00 -7.02 1.45
N PRO A 531 -0.93 -7.84 1.60
CA PRO A 531 0.39 -7.49 1.11
C PRO A 531 0.48 -7.56 -0.42
N ALA A 532 1.50 -6.94 -0.99
CA ALA A 532 1.88 -7.08 -2.40
C ALA A 532 3.24 -7.78 -2.53
N ILE A 533 3.47 -8.44 -3.67
CA ILE A 533 4.75 -9.07 -4.01
C ILE A 533 5.26 -8.52 -5.33
N HIS A 534 6.49 -8.00 -5.32
CA HIS A 534 7.28 -7.79 -6.53
C HIS A 534 8.05 -9.06 -6.84
N THR A 535 8.04 -9.49 -8.11
CA THR A 535 8.75 -10.70 -8.55
C THR A 535 9.47 -10.49 -9.88
N LYS A 536 10.67 -11.05 -10.00
CA LYS A 536 11.44 -11.05 -11.26
C LYS A 536 10.79 -11.94 -12.33
N ASP A 537 10.04 -12.96 -11.90
CA ASP A 537 9.33 -13.88 -12.78
C ASP A 537 7.98 -13.27 -13.21
N PRO A 538 7.79 -12.95 -14.51
CA PRO A 538 6.56 -12.35 -15.02
C PRO A 538 5.36 -13.31 -15.03
N ASP A 539 5.58 -14.61 -14.84
CA ASP A 539 4.52 -15.61 -14.83
C ASP A 539 3.96 -15.89 -13.42
N ARG A 540 4.58 -15.32 -12.38
CA ARG A 540 4.12 -15.42 -10.99
C ARG A 540 3.07 -14.35 -10.69
N PHE A 541 1.95 -14.78 -10.09
CA PHE A 541 0.85 -13.91 -9.65
C PHE A 541 0.35 -12.94 -10.74
N ARG A 542 0.03 -13.44 -11.94
CA ARG A 542 -0.31 -12.62 -13.13
C ARG A 542 -1.63 -11.85 -13.02
N LEU A 543 -2.58 -12.32 -12.21
CA LEU A 543 -3.88 -11.68 -12.03
C LEU A 543 -3.80 -10.47 -11.10
N ASN A 544 -2.81 -10.44 -10.20
CA ASN A 544 -2.59 -9.34 -9.28
C ASN A 544 -1.99 -8.12 -9.99
N ASN A 545 -2.49 -6.93 -9.68
CA ASN A 545 -2.12 -5.67 -10.34
C ASN A 545 -1.07 -4.81 -9.61
N LEU A 546 -0.55 -5.30 -8.50
CA LEU A 546 0.36 -4.56 -7.62
C LEU A 546 1.84 -4.94 -7.82
N ASN A 547 2.12 -5.96 -8.65
CA ASN A 547 3.48 -6.39 -8.99
C ASN A 547 4.13 -5.45 -10.02
N TRP A 548 5.15 -4.71 -9.60
CA TRP A 548 5.96 -3.83 -10.46
C TRP A 548 7.21 -4.50 -11.04
N SER A 549 7.34 -5.81 -10.85
CA SER A 549 8.47 -6.61 -11.29
C SER A 549 9.79 -6.05 -10.74
N THR A 550 10.88 -6.12 -11.52
CA THR A 550 12.21 -5.65 -11.10
C THR A 550 12.28 -4.16 -10.78
N GLU A 551 11.37 -3.35 -11.35
CA GLU A 551 11.29 -1.92 -11.04
C GLU A 551 10.77 -1.69 -9.62
N GLY A 552 9.90 -2.59 -9.13
CA GLY A 552 9.43 -2.62 -7.74
C GLY A 552 10.57 -2.71 -6.71
N PHE A 553 11.61 -3.48 -7.02
CA PHE A 553 12.78 -3.58 -6.15
C PHE A 553 13.54 -2.25 -6.06
N LYS A 554 13.65 -1.52 -7.17
CA LYS A 554 14.29 -0.20 -7.21
C LYS A 554 13.55 0.80 -6.34
N PHE A 555 12.22 0.82 -6.42
CA PHE A 555 11.37 1.67 -5.57
C PHE A 555 11.69 1.48 -4.09
N PHE A 556 11.74 0.23 -3.62
CA PHE A 556 12.09 -0.09 -2.25
C PHE A 556 13.51 0.38 -1.88
N PHE A 557 14.54 -0.03 -2.63
CA PHE A 557 15.94 0.29 -2.28
C PHE A 557 16.30 1.77 -2.43
N ALA A 558 15.54 2.52 -3.23
CA ALA A 558 15.65 3.99 -3.32
C ALA A 558 15.05 4.70 -2.09
N GLY A 559 14.11 4.08 -1.38
CA GLY A 559 13.55 4.60 -0.12
C GLY A 559 14.16 3.98 1.14
N HIS A 560 14.77 2.80 1.03
CA HIS A 560 15.22 2.00 2.17
C HIS A 560 16.58 2.47 2.72
N GLU A 561 16.66 2.46 4.04
CA GLU A 561 17.90 2.54 4.82
C GLU A 561 17.92 1.35 5.77
N CYS A 562 19.02 0.59 5.77
CA CYS A 562 19.16 -0.53 6.70
C CYS A 562 19.11 -0.02 8.15
N ASN A 563 18.42 -0.78 8.99
CA ASN A 563 18.25 -0.49 10.41
C ASN A 563 18.80 -1.65 11.27
N GLU A 564 18.64 -1.55 12.59
CA GLU A 564 19.20 -2.52 13.53
C GLU A 564 18.69 -3.96 13.32
N VAL A 565 17.48 -4.13 12.77
CA VAL A 565 16.92 -5.46 12.46
C VAL A 565 17.55 -6.01 11.17
N CYS A 566 17.83 -5.16 10.18
CA CYS A 566 18.56 -5.55 8.97
C CYS A 566 19.98 -6.00 9.33
N GLU A 567 20.65 -5.25 10.22
CA GLU A 567 21.98 -5.57 10.73
C GLU A 567 21.98 -6.87 11.55
N GLN A 568 20.99 -7.06 12.43
CA GLN A 568 20.81 -8.30 13.20
C GLN A 568 20.67 -9.53 12.29
N LEU A 569 19.95 -9.39 11.17
CA LEU A 569 19.80 -10.44 10.16
C LEU A 569 21.03 -10.55 9.24
N GLY A 570 21.94 -9.58 9.30
CA GLY A 570 23.13 -9.45 8.45
C GLY A 570 22.78 -9.50 6.96
N LEU A 571 21.78 -8.71 6.55
CA LEU A 571 21.40 -8.52 5.15
C LEU A 571 22.48 -7.69 4.45
N VAL A 572 22.89 -8.05 3.23
CA VAL A 572 23.99 -7.35 2.53
C VAL A 572 23.53 -6.53 1.32
N SER A 573 22.40 -6.89 0.70
CA SER A 573 21.85 -6.11 -0.42
C SER A 573 21.54 -4.68 0.00
N ASN A 574 21.85 -3.71 -0.86
CA ASN A 574 21.74 -2.29 -0.53
C ASN A 574 21.51 -1.41 -1.77
N ARG A 575 21.31 -0.12 -1.53
CA ARG A 575 21.05 0.89 -2.57
C ARG A 575 22.17 1.00 -3.62
N THR A 576 23.42 0.84 -3.23
CA THR A 576 24.56 0.91 -4.15
C THR A 576 24.50 -0.24 -5.15
N MET A 577 24.25 -1.46 -4.67
CA MET A 577 24.01 -2.64 -5.50
C MET A 577 22.79 -2.44 -6.43
N ALA A 578 21.70 -1.89 -5.90
CA ALA A 578 20.51 -1.55 -6.69
C ALA A 578 20.82 -0.58 -7.85
N SER A 579 21.67 0.42 -7.58
CA SER A 579 22.10 1.42 -8.58
C SER A 579 23.00 0.84 -9.65
N ALA A 580 23.87 -0.12 -9.28
CA ALA A 580 24.72 -0.83 -10.22
C ALA A 580 23.96 -1.89 -11.04
N GLY A 581 22.81 -2.36 -10.55
CA GLY A 581 22.11 -3.53 -11.09
C GLY A 581 22.84 -4.85 -10.80
N GLU A 582 23.82 -4.83 -9.90
CA GLU A 582 24.65 -5.97 -9.52
C GLU A 582 24.37 -6.31 -8.05
N TRP A 583 23.83 -7.49 -7.80
CA TRP A 583 23.39 -7.91 -6.47
C TRP A 583 24.32 -8.93 -5.85
N GLU A 584 24.67 -8.70 -4.59
CA GLU A 584 25.23 -9.72 -3.71
C GLU A 584 24.20 -10.09 -2.66
N PHE A 585 24.17 -11.37 -2.30
CA PHE A 585 23.24 -11.92 -1.33
C PHE A 585 23.97 -12.73 -0.28
N ARG A 586 23.41 -12.72 0.92
CA ARG A 586 23.82 -13.54 2.04
C ARG A 586 23.72 -15.03 1.68
N GLN A 587 24.87 -15.70 1.76
CA GLN A 587 25.00 -17.12 1.41
C GLN A 587 24.58 -18.06 2.55
N HIS A 588 24.89 -17.71 3.80
CA HIS A 588 24.76 -18.60 4.95
C HIS A 588 23.83 -17.99 6.01
N TRP A 589 22.74 -18.69 6.33
CA TRP A 589 21.79 -18.31 7.36
C TRP A 589 22.05 -19.07 8.66
N PRO A 590 21.87 -18.44 9.84
CA PRO A 590 21.98 -19.15 11.11
C PRO A 590 20.83 -20.15 11.28
N SER A 591 20.98 -21.09 12.22
CA SER A 591 19.89 -21.99 12.59
C SER A 591 18.68 -21.19 13.07
N MET A 592 17.52 -21.46 12.49
CA MET A 592 16.26 -20.81 12.84
C MET A 592 15.61 -21.52 14.03
N ASP A 593 15.02 -20.76 14.96
CA ASP A 593 14.11 -21.36 15.95
C ASP A 593 12.86 -21.86 15.22
N PRO A 594 12.48 -23.15 15.31
CA PRO A 594 11.37 -23.68 14.55
C PRO A 594 10.06 -22.94 14.84
N THR A 595 9.45 -22.42 13.79
CA THR A 595 8.12 -21.80 13.82
C THR A 595 7.15 -22.62 12.98
N ILE A 596 5.88 -22.57 13.35
CA ILE A 596 4.80 -23.28 12.68
C ILE A 596 3.53 -22.43 12.67
N CYS A 597 2.59 -22.76 11.80
CA CYS A 597 1.24 -22.23 11.87
C CYS A 597 0.35 -23.05 12.81
N CYS A 598 -0.55 -22.38 13.52
CA CYS A 598 -1.65 -23.04 14.22
C CYS A 598 -2.44 -23.94 13.27
N SER A 599 -2.73 -25.17 13.71
CA SER A 599 -3.46 -26.19 12.95
C SER A 599 -4.90 -25.84 12.63
N ASN A 600 -5.49 -24.85 13.29
CA ASN A 600 -6.77 -24.29 12.84
C ASN A 600 -6.53 -23.51 11.54
N LYS A 601 -7.04 -24.03 10.42
CA LYS A 601 -6.83 -23.50 9.06
C LYS A 601 -7.38 -22.09 8.85
N PHE A 602 -8.22 -21.59 9.77
CA PHE A 602 -8.79 -20.24 9.75
C PHE A 602 -8.15 -19.29 10.78
N CYS A 603 -7.30 -19.82 11.67
CA CYS A 603 -6.48 -19.02 12.58
C CYS A 603 -5.09 -18.83 11.99
N GLN A 604 -4.42 -19.95 11.67
CA GLN A 604 -3.05 -20.01 11.13
C GLN A 604 -2.00 -19.16 11.85
N SER A 605 -2.26 -18.67 13.07
CA SER A 605 -1.32 -17.80 13.77
C SER A 605 0.04 -18.48 13.89
N ILE A 606 1.10 -17.74 13.59
CA ILE A 606 2.46 -18.24 13.70
C ILE A 606 2.80 -18.39 15.18
N VAL A 607 3.31 -19.55 15.56
CA VAL A 607 3.81 -19.84 16.91
C VAL A 607 5.17 -20.52 16.82
N ARG A 608 6.03 -20.26 17.80
CA ARG A 608 7.26 -21.05 17.97
C ARG A 608 6.87 -22.47 18.38
N LEU A 609 7.51 -23.47 17.79
CA LEU A 609 7.17 -24.88 17.99
C LEU A 609 7.19 -25.27 19.47
N ARG A 610 8.16 -24.77 20.24
CA ARG A 610 8.27 -25.00 21.69
C ARG A 610 7.08 -24.48 22.51
N ASN A 611 6.34 -23.50 21.98
CA ASN A 611 5.18 -22.91 22.64
C ASN A 611 3.85 -23.54 22.17
N ALA A 612 3.88 -24.34 21.11
CA ALA A 612 2.68 -24.95 20.55
C ALA A 612 2.13 -26.04 21.47
N LYS A 613 0.81 -26.17 21.50
CA LYS A 613 0.13 -27.23 22.27
C LYS A 613 -0.18 -28.42 21.38
N THR A 614 -0.01 -29.62 21.92
CA THR A 614 -0.31 -30.90 21.26
C THR A 614 -1.35 -31.70 22.04
N SER A 615 -2.17 -32.48 21.33
CA SER A 615 -3.14 -33.40 21.96
C SER A 615 -2.87 -34.84 21.56
N PRO A 616 -2.79 -35.80 22.52
CA PRO A 616 -2.74 -37.22 22.19
C PRO A 616 -3.96 -37.70 21.39
N LYS A 617 -5.12 -37.04 21.53
CA LYS A 617 -6.34 -37.37 20.76
C LYS A 617 -6.27 -36.94 19.30
N PHE A 618 -5.43 -35.96 18.98
CA PHE A 618 -5.25 -35.41 17.65
C PHE A 618 -3.74 -35.32 17.34
N PRO A 619 -3.07 -36.46 17.14
CA PRO A 619 -1.62 -36.49 16.90
C PRO A 619 -1.28 -35.75 15.60
N GLY A 620 -0.12 -35.08 15.58
CA GLY A 620 0.36 -34.30 14.44
C GLY A 620 -0.20 -32.88 14.34
N TYR A 621 -1.19 -32.50 15.17
CA TYR A 621 -1.76 -31.16 15.21
C TYR A 621 -1.16 -30.31 16.32
N GLN A 622 -0.91 -29.04 16.00
CA GLN A 622 -0.24 -28.05 16.82
C GLN A 622 -1.12 -26.81 16.97
N TRP A 623 -1.38 -26.38 18.20
CA TRP A 623 -2.37 -25.34 18.49
C TRP A 623 -1.75 -24.13 19.18
N CYS A 624 -2.19 -22.93 18.79
CA CYS A 624 -1.85 -21.70 19.51
C CYS A 624 -2.66 -21.57 20.81
N GLU A 625 -2.22 -20.68 21.70
CA GLU A 625 -2.87 -20.43 23.00
C GLU A 625 -4.35 -20.02 22.88
N ALA A 626 -4.75 -19.36 21.78
CA ALA A 626 -6.15 -18.96 21.56
C ALA A 626 -7.05 -20.10 21.06
N CYS A 627 -6.50 -21.05 20.30
CA CYS A 627 -7.26 -22.18 19.75
C CYS A 627 -7.28 -23.38 20.70
N TRP A 628 -6.27 -23.53 21.54
CA TRP A 628 -6.13 -24.68 22.43
C TRP A 628 -7.33 -24.89 23.38
N PRO A 629 -7.85 -23.85 24.08
CA PRO A 629 -9.01 -24.03 24.95
C PRO A 629 -10.28 -24.45 24.18
N GLN A 630 -10.43 -24.01 22.93
CA GLN A 630 -11.60 -24.36 22.10
C GLN A 630 -11.60 -25.84 21.71
N LEU A 631 -10.42 -26.42 21.46
CA LEU A 631 -10.27 -27.86 21.20
C LEU A 631 -10.77 -28.71 22.37
N GLN A 632 -10.53 -28.25 23.60
CA GLN A 632 -10.92 -28.95 24.82
C GLN A 632 -12.40 -28.76 25.16
N ALA A 633 -12.94 -27.56 24.95
CA ALA A 633 -14.29 -27.19 25.39
C ALA A 633 -15.44 -27.73 24.52
N LEU A 634 -15.19 -28.03 23.24
CA LEU A 634 -16.25 -28.31 22.25
C LEU A 634 -16.38 -29.79 21.85
N THR A 635 -16.05 -30.69 22.78
CA THR A 635 -16.34 -32.11 22.62
C THR A 635 -17.78 -32.38 23.07
N VAL A 636 -18.61 -32.86 22.14
CA VAL A 636 -20.02 -33.17 22.38
C VAL A 636 -20.26 -34.64 22.10
N ARG A 637 -21.09 -35.30 22.91
CA ARG A 637 -21.49 -36.68 22.66
C ARG A 637 -22.66 -36.71 21.69
N TRP A 638 -22.52 -37.46 20.59
CA TRP A 638 -23.52 -37.62 19.53
C TRP A 638 -24.04 -39.05 19.48
N ILE A 639 -25.29 -39.19 19.07
CA ILE A 639 -25.87 -40.48 18.70
C ILE A 639 -25.60 -40.71 17.21
N CYS A 640 -25.07 -41.88 16.88
CA CYS A 640 -24.77 -42.30 15.52
C CYS A 640 -26.04 -42.30 14.66
N ALA A 641 -26.00 -41.62 13.51
CA ALA A 641 -27.11 -41.56 12.55
C ALA A 641 -27.20 -42.78 11.61
N ALA A 642 -26.37 -43.81 11.81
CA ALA A 642 -26.43 -45.03 11.01
C ALA A 642 -27.64 -45.91 11.40
N PRO A 643 -28.26 -46.63 10.45
CA PRO A 643 -29.31 -47.60 10.78
C PRO A 643 -28.75 -48.73 11.65
N GLY A 644 -29.44 -49.09 12.74
CA GLY A 644 -29.03 -50.19 13.64
C GLY A 644 -28.95 -49.75 15.10
N ASP A 645 -28.03 -50.37 15.84
CA ASP A 645 -27.84 -50.13 17.27
C ASP A 645 -27.42 -48.68 17.57
N THR A 646 -28.01 -48.11 18.62
CA THR A 646 -27.75 -46.74 19.05
C THR A 646 -26.36 -46.62 19.66
N HIS A 647 -25.38 -46.19 18.86
CA HIS A 647 -24.01 -45.95 19.32
C HIS A 647 -23.83 -44.48 19.70
N GLU A 648 -23.30 -44.22 20.89
CA GLU A 648 -22.85 -42.88 21.29
C GLU A 648 -21.35 -42.71 21.01
N PHE A 649 -20.95 -41.54 20.51
CA PHE A 649 -19.54 -41.22 20.29
C PHE A 649 -19.25 -39.75 20.52
N ASP A 650 -18.03 -39.45 20.95
CA ASP A 650 -17.59 -38.08 21.20
C ASP A 650 -17.07 -37.43 19.92
N VAL A 651 -17.57 -36.23 19.63
CA VAL A 651 -17.17 -35.41 18.47
C VAL A 651 -16.70 -34.05 18.94
N CYS A 652 -15.44 -33.72 18.67
CA CYS A 652 -14.94 -32.35 18.85
C CYS A 652 -15.37 -31.50 17.64
N ARG A 653 -16.45 -30.72 17.78
CA ARG A 653 -16.98 -29.88 16.69
C ARG A 653 -15.95 -28.86 16.22
N PHE A 654 -15.22 -28.27 17.17
CA PHE A 654 -14.14 -27.34 16.87
C PHE A 654 -13.07 -27.96 15.98
N PHE A 655 -12.63 -29.19 16.27
CA PHE A 655 -11.59 -29.85 15.49
C PHE A 655 -12.02 -29.96 14.02
N TYR A 656 -13.16 -30.59 13.73
CA TYR A 656 -13.62 -30.77 12.35
C TYR A 656 -13.81 -29.44 11.63
N THR A 657 -14.50 -28.47 12.26
CA THR A 657 -14.72 -27.17 11.61
C THR A 657 -13.40 -26.42 11.38
N SER A 658 -12.45 -26.48 12.31
CA SER A 658 -11.13 -25.85 12.15
C SER A 658 -10.31 -26.43 10.99
N GLN A 659 -10.64 -27.65 10.54
CA GLN A 659 -10.04 -28.31 9.39
C GLN A 659 -10.83 -28.09 8.08
N GLY A 660 -11.89 -27.28 8.12
CA GLY A 660 -12.79 -27.06 6.99
C GLY A 660 -13.72 -28.24 6.71
N LYS A 661 -14.03 -29.06 7.72
CA LYS A 661 -14.87 -30.26 7.57
C LYS A 661 -16.14 -30.15 8.39
N VAL A 662 -17.23 -30.73 7.88
CA VAL A 662 -18.45 -30.93 8.65
C VAL A 662 -18.20 -32.03 9.69
N PRO A 663 -18.59 -31.83 10.97
CA PRO A 663 -18.48 -32.88 11.97
C PRO A 663 -19.25 -34.14 11.55
N PRO A 664 -18.68 -35.35 11.71
CA PRO A 664 -19.29 -36.58 11.23
C PRO A 664 -20.53 -36.95 12.04
N HIS A 665 -21.61 -37.36 11.36
CA HIS A 665 -22.85 -37.83 11.98
C HIS A 665 -22.90 -39.35 12.24
N LYS A 666 -21.93 -40.11 11.72
CA LYS A 666 -21.78 -41.55 11.96
C LYS A 666 -20.59 -41.81 12.88
N CYS A 667 -20.70 -42.78 13.79
CA CYS A 667 -19.60 -43.18 14.66
C CYS A 667 -18.49 -43.90 13.85
N PRO A 668 -17.25 -43.97 14.37
CA PRO A 668 -16.13 -44.59 13.67
C PRO A 668 -16.39 -46.04 13.21
N GLU A 669 -17.13 -46.82 14.01
CA GLU A 669 -17.47 -48.22 13.69
C GLU A 669 -18.38 -48.34 12.46
N HIS A 670 -19.38 -47.45 12.35
CA HIS A 670 -20.29 -47.42 11.20
C HIS A 670 -19.66 -46.71 9.99
N ALA A 671 -18.78 -45.73 10.21
CA ALA A 671 -18.00 -45.10 9.15
C ALA A 671 -17.00 -46.09 8.50
N GLY A 672 -16.42 -47.01 9.28
CA GLY A 672 -15.49 -48.04 8.79
C GLY A 672 -16.17 -49.20 8.05
N LYS A 673 -17.45 -49.51 8.32
CA LYS A 673 -18.20 -50.57 7.63
C LYS A 673 -18.66 -50.19 6.23
N ASP A 674 -18.94 -48.90 5.96
CA ASP A 674 -19.26 -48.39 4.61
C ASP A 674 -18.09 -48.56 3.61
N VAL A 675 -16.86 -48.76 4.09
CA VAL A 675 -15.67 -48.94 3.25
C VAL A 675 -15.67 -50.31 2.53
N THR A 676 -16.50 -51.26 2.94
CA THR A 676 -16.65 -52.54 2.21
C THR A 676 -17.51 -52.43 0.93
N VAL A 677 -18.14 -51.28 0.67
CA VAL A 677 -18.84 -51.00 -0.61
C VAL A 677 -18.21 -49.80 -1.37
N THR A 678 -17.13 -49.20 -0.85
CA THR A 678 -16.42 -48.10 -1.52
C THR A 678 -14.90 -48.18 -1.33
N SER A 679 -14.27 -49.30 -1.66
CA SER A 679 -12.79 -49.41 -1.74
C SER A 679 -12.18 -48.91 -3.07
N THR A 680 -12.90 -48.11 -3.85
CA THR A 680 -12.39 -47.45 -5.08
C THR A 680 -12.41 -45.92 -5.04
N ALA A 681 -12.74 -45.28 -3.92
CA ALA A 681 -12.77 -43.81 -3.82
C ALA A 681 -11.75 -43.19 -2.86
N ALA A 682 -10.80 -43.98 -2.34
CA ALA A 682 -9.78 -43.52 -1.40
C ALA A 682 -8.36 -43.93 -1.81
N ILE A 683 -8.06 -43.92 -3.11
CA ILE A 683 -6.74 -43.73 -3.72
C ILE A 683 -7.06 -43.05 -5.06
N GLY A 684 -6.33 -41.98 -5.42
CA GLY A 684 -6.64 -41.13 -6.56
C GLY A 684 -7.03 -41.89 -7.84
N GLY A 685 -8.20 -41.57 -8.40
CA GLY A 685 -8.65 -42.08 -9.68
C GLY A 685 -9.98 -41.47 -10.12
N SER A 686 -10.05 -41.09 -11.40
CA SER A 686 -11.21 -40.51 -12.13
C SER A 686 -11.48 -39.02 -11.90
N LEU A 687 -10.73 -38.09 -12.52
CA LEU A 687 -10.92 -37.71 -13.94
C LEU A 687 -9.60 -37.60 -14.74
N TRP A 688 -8.46 -37.96 -14.13
CA TRP A 688 -7.13 -37.72 -14.71
C TRP A 688 -6.57 -38.87 -15.56
N SER A 689 -7.21 -40.04 -15.58
CA SER A 689 -6.68 -41.23 -16.28
C SER A 689 -7.25 -41.46 -17.69
N GLN A 690 -8.20 -40.64 -18.17
CA GLN A 690 -8.78 -40.77 -19.52
C GLN A 690 -8.33 -39.69 -20.53
N MET A 691 -7.44 -38.77 -20.16
CA MET A 691 -6.90 -37.74 -21.08
C MET A 691 -5.41 -37.86 -21.40
N LYS A 692 -4.75 -39.00 -21.08
CA LYS A 692 -3.33 -39.26 -21.43
C LYS A 692 -3.10 -40.38 -22.47
N ALA A 693 -4.14 -40.83 -23.15
CA ALA A 693 -4.01 -41.72 -24.30
C ALA A 693 -4.21 -40.91 -25.61
N GLY A 694 -3.26 -40.02 -25.92
CA GLY A 694 -3.41 -39.20 -27.13
C GLY A 694 -2.38 -38.11 -27.36
N SER A 695 -1.11 -38.31 -27.03
CA SER A 695 0.01 -37.66 -27.74
C SER A 695 1.34 -38.21 -27.24
N LYS A 696 1.80 -39.32 -27.84
CA LYS A 696 3.22 -39.68 -27.84
C LYS A 696 3.84 -39.07 -29.09
N ARG A 697 4.58 -37.97 -28.92
CA ARG A 697 5.76 -37.67 -29.74
C ARG A 697 6.84 -37.19 -28.79
N GLY A 698 7.82 -38.06 -28.58
CA GLY A 698 8.98 -37.77 -27.76
C GLY A 698 9.94 -36.83 -28.47
N TYR A 699 10.66 -36.05 -27.67
CA TYR A 699 12.01 -35.63 -27.99
C TYR A 699 12.87 -35.79 -26.74
N VAL A 700 14.08 -36.28 -27.00
CA VAL A 700 15.07 -36.82 -26.08
C VAL A 700 15.85 -35.70 -25.39
N LEU A 701 16.23 -35.98 -24.15
CA LEU A 701 17.12 -35.24 -23.26
C LEU A 701 18.44 -34.80 -23.92
N GLY A 702 18.92 -33.63 -23.48
CA GLY A 702 20.32 -33.25 -23.56
C GLY A 702 20.70 -32.50 -22.29
N ASN A 703 21.48 -33.17 -21.44
CA ASN A 703 22.24 -32.58 -20.33
C ASN A 703 23.21 -31.51 -20.87
N GLU A 704 23.54 -30.51 -20.05
CA GLU A 704 24.91 -30.27 -19.52
C GLU A 704 25.10 -28.82 -19.00
N TYR A 705 25.70 -28.76 -17.79
CA TYR A 705 26.33 -27.65 -17.03
C TYR A 705 25.47 -26.52 -16.44
#